data_AF-A0A8I0LUY2-F1
#
_entry.id   AF-A0A8I0LUY2-F1
#
_cell.length_a   1.000
_cell.length_b   1.000
_cell.length_c   1.000
_cell.angle_alpha   90.00
_cell.angle_beta   90.00
_cell.angle_gamma   90.00
#
_symmetry.space_group_name_H-M   'P 1'
#
loop_
_entity.id
_entity.type
_entity.pdbx_description
1 polymer ?
#
loop_
_entity_poly.entity_id
_entity_poly.type
_entity_poly.pdbx_seq_one_letter_code
_entity_poly.pdbx_strand_id
1 'polypeptide(L)'
;MRGRITLGQKLLRDQARLETSHRTPSDFRGWSSRRSTSRFVGFPEHWRDAERPPETGRPSLVVVLHVHYPDLVPQIMDRLTAVPEPFDLVVTVTEGVDVDIPSAAAGLDRLRSVMVLPVENRGRDILPLVSVVNAGLIDGYDAVLKVHTKRSAWRAAHSELAGSGEAWRDGLLQSVLPSIEACERILHSIRNTGAGVVTAGDSIVGPEHWGADHGLVVDLLRRVELDDLVIDLRFAAGSIWWADAFVVRGLRAFRFDREDFPDEDGAVDGTTAHAIERLLGIICVESGLTVSATDELASTEGDTGRRARIVPFYLPQFHAFSENDRWWGKGFTEWTNVARAVPDYEGHAQPLLPGELGFYDLSRDEVRDAQHTLARRAGVSAFMYYHYWFAGRRLMDMPLARLADSDLPEGFCVMWANEDWTRTWDGRGDSVLIAQDYDAAPAEDFIEHLLPLMRDDRWLRIGGAAVLAVYRPAHLPDHRAAFAHWRRRADEAGVGPLHLLGVDVGAVFEGLGSDDLAGSGLDGLMGFPPHNHEWHWQERGGLGVRPEFEGRILSYRGMADGAVSRLRLPEGYGDVVPTVMAGFDNTARRQLAPDIWYGANPFTFRRWLDEAARSAVRVSSGDPVVFVNAWNEWAEGAVLEPTEKFGATYLDAVASVAHPRT
;
A
#
# COMPACT_ATOMS: atom_id res chain seq x y z
N MET A 1 23.52 15.47 27.06
CA MET A 1 23.06 14.93 28.37
C MET A 1 21.97 13.92 28.06
N ARG A 2 22.22 12.63 28.29
CA ARG A 2 21.36 11.51 27.86
C ARG A 2 20.13 11.40 28.77
N GLY A 3 18.97 11.81 28.28
CA GLY A 3 17.68 11.60 28.94
C GLY A 3 17.10 10.25 28.55
N ARG A 4 17.11 9.30 29.48
CA ARG A 4 16.31 8.06 29.42
C ARG A 4 14.82 8.45 29.39
N ILE A 5 14.13 8.17 28.30
CA ILE A 5 12.68 8.02 28.33
C ILE A 5 12.42 6.59 28.78
N THR A 6 12.03 6.44 30.05
CA THR A 6 11.66 5.16 30.65
C THR A 6 10.35 4.70 30.01
N LEU A 7 10.39 3.56 29.31
CA LEU A 7 9.23 2.84 28.80
C LEU A 7 8.22 2.60 29.93
N GLY A 8 7.14 3.37 29.91
CA GLY A 8 5.95 3.16 30.73
C GLY A 8 4.82 2.58 29.91
N GLN A 9 5.05 1.50 29.16
CA GLN A 9 4.01 0.67 28.50
C GLN A 9 4.60 -0.72 28.25
N LYS A 10 4.68 -1.52 29.32
CA LYS A 10 5.22 -2.89 29.27
C LYS A 10 4.36 -3.92 30.01
N LEU A 11 3.06 -3.61 30.19
CA LEU A 11 2.12 -4.46 30.95
C LEU A 11 0.97 -5.04 30.12
N LEU A 12 0.83 -4.71 28.83
CA LEU A 12 -0.31 -5.13 28.01
C LEU A 12 -0.15 -6.50 27.34
N ARG A 13 1.08 -6.95 27.07
CA ARG A 13 1.33 -8.26 26.41
C ARG A 13 1.14 -9.46 27.35
N ASP A 14 1.37 -9.30 28.65
CA ASP A 14 1.21 -10.39 29.62
C ASP A 14 -0.23 -10.56 30.12
N GLN A 15 -1.08 -9.53 30.01
CA GLN A 15 -2.51 -9.65 30.37
C GLN A 15 -3.36 -10.28 29.26
N ALA A 16 -2.88 -10.34 28.01
CA ALA A 16 -3.54 -11.11 26.94
C ALA A 16 -3.37 -12.64 27.08
N ARG A 17 -2.69 -13.12 28.14
CA ARG A 17 -2.74 -14.53 28.59
C ARG A 17 -3.95 -14.86 29.46
N LEU A 18 -4.88 -13.92 29.67
CA LEU A 18 -6.17 -14.19 30.30
C LEU A 18 -7.05 -15.00 29.34
N GLU A 19 -7.15 -16.30 29.64
CA GLU A 19 -8.15 -17.29 29.22
C GLU A 19 -9.27 -16.78 28.29
N THR A 20 -9.11 -16.92 26.96
CA THR A 20 -10.22 -16.79 26.01
C THR A 20 -10.91 -18.15 25.84
N SER A 21 -11.94 -18.40 26.64
CA SER A 21 -12.80 -19.58 26.57
C SER A 21 -13.77 -19.60 25.39
N HIS A 22 -13.69 -18.64 24.46
CA HIS A 22 -14.48 -18.62 23.22
C HIS A 22 -13.56 -18.36 22.02
N ARG A 23 -13.20 -19.43 21.31
CA ARG A 23 -12.53 -19.33 20.00
C ARG A 23 -13.57 -18.92 18.97
N THR A 24 -13.50 -17.70 18.46
CA THR A 24 -14.33 -17.28 17.34
C THR A 24 -13.72 -17.83 16.04
N PRO A 25 -14.54 -18.17 15.02
CA PRO A 25 -14.03 -18.70 13.75
C PRO A 25 -12.99 -17.80 13.07
N SER A 26 -13.06 -16.50 13.33
CA SER A 26 -12.17 -15.46 12.81
C SER A 26 -10.88 -15.23 13.59
N ASP A 27 -10.62 -15.97 14.68
CA ASP A 27 -9.36 -15.81 15.40
C ASP A 27 -8.14 -16.14 14.50
N PHE A 28 -6.97 -15.61 14.87
CA PHE A 28 -5.76 -15.70 14.05
C PHE A 28 -5.33 -17.14 13.76
N ARG A 29 -5.50 -18.04 14.74
CA ARG A 29 -5.09 -19.46 14.61
C ARG A 29 -6.05 -20.23 13.71
N GLY A 30 -7.34 -19.99 13.85
CA GLY A 30 -8.38 -20.51 12.97
C GLY A 30 -8.09 -20.12 11.52
N TRP A 31 -7.88 -18.83 11.28
CA TRP A 31 -7.51 -18.31 9.96
C TRP A 31 -6.23 -18.94 9.40
N SER A 32 -5.16 -18.95 10.20
CA SER A 32 -3.85 -19.48 9.79
C SER A 32 -3.96 -20.95 9.37
N SER A 33 -4.75 -21.76 10.08
CA SER A 33 -4.98 -23.16 9.73
C SER A 33 -5.73 -23.33 8.40
N ARG A 34 -6.76 -22.51 8.13
CA ARG A 34 -7.57 -22.56 6.91
C ARG A 34 -6.84 -22.07 5.66
N ARG A 35 -5.95 -21.09 5.82
CA ARG A 35 -5.17 -20.50 4.71
C ARG A 35 -4.39 -21.55 3.92
N SER A 36 -3.97 -22.64 4.57
CA SER A 36 -3.15 -23.69 3.95
C SER A 36 -3.87 -24.60 2.95
N THR A 37 -5.22 -24.56 2.86
CA THR A 37 -5.99 -25.62 2.17
C THR A 37 -6.86 -25.16 1.00
N SER A 38 -7.02 -23.86 0.71
CA SER A 38 -7.87 -23.40 -0.40
C SER A 38 -7.46 -22.07 -1.05
N ARG A 39 -7.82 -21.90 -2.33
CA ARG A 39 -7.72 -20.63 -3.05
C ARG A 39 -8.78 -19.67 -2.50
N PHE A 40 -8.35 -18.54 -1.96
CA PHE A 40 -9.27 -17.53 -1.41
C PHE A 40 -10.09 -16.86 -2.51
N VAL A 41 -11.41 -16.89 -2.34
CA VAL A 41 -12.39 -16.24 -3.24
C VAL A 41 -13.13 -15.15 -2.49
N GLY A 42 -13.47 -15.34 -1.21
CA GLY A 42 -13.95 -14.27 -0.32
C GLY A 42 -15.31 -13.65 -0.64
N PHE A 43 -16.01 -14.11 -1.68
CA PHE A 43 -17.35 -13.65 -2.07
C PHE A 43 -18.20 -14.80 -2.64
N PRO A 44 -19.54 -14.69 -2.70
CA PRO A 44 -20.42 -15.74 -3.21
C PRO A 44 -20.11 -16.16 -4.65
N GLU A 45 -20.10 -17.46 -4.93
CA GLU A 45 -19.67 -17.99 -6.24
C GLU A 45 -20.52 -17.47 -7.41
N HIS A 46 -21.83 -17.30 -7.21
CA HIS A 46 -22.73 -16.78 -8.24
C HIS A 46 -22.46 -15.32 -8.63
N TRP A 47 -21.64 -14.58 -7.87
CA TRP A 47 -21.24 -13.22 -8.25
C TRP A 47 -20.15 -13.20 -9.33
N ARG A 48 -19.48 -14.33 -9.61
CA ARG A 48 -18.44 -14.39 -10.65
C ARG A 48 -18.98 -14.00 -12.03
N ASP A 49 -20.21 -14.38 -12.30
CA ASP A 49 -20.88 -14.18 -13.58
C ASP A 49 -21.75 -12.90 -13.57
N ALA A 50 -21.71 -12.10 -12.50
CA ALA A 50 -22.46 -10.86 -12.42
C ALA A 50 -21.90 -9.83 -13.40
N GLU A 51 -22.78 -9.26 -14.23
CA GLU A 51 -22.42 -8.26 -15.25
C GLU A 51 -21.93 -6.97 -14.58
N ARG A 52 -20.67 -6.60 -14.82
CA ARG A 52 -20.05 -5.41 -14.22
C ARG A 52 -20.26 -4.17 -15.08
N PRO A 53 -20.41 -2.98 -14.45
CA PRO A 53 -20.41 -1.72 -15.19
C PRO A 53 -19.10 -1.54 -15.98
N PRO A 54 -19.17 -0.93 -17.18
CA PRO A 54 -17.97 -0.68 -17.98
C PRO A 54 -16.97 0.20 -17.24
N GLU A 55 -15.66 -0.06 -17.41
CA GLU A 55 -14.61 0.81 -16.86
C GLU A 55 -14.58 2.20 -17.52
N THR A 56 -14.98 2.29 -18.80
CA THR A 56 -14.97 3.55 -19.56
C THR A 56 -16.04 4.50 -19.04
N GLY A 57 -15.62 5.69 -18.59
CA GLY A 57 -16.54 6.68 -18.03
C GLY A 57 -17.10 6.29 -16.67
N ARG A 58 -16.43 5.38 -15.95
CA ARG A 58 -16.73 5.05 -14.56
C ARG A 58 -16.60 6.31 -13.69
N PRO A 59 -17.56 6.58 -12.79
CA PRO A 59 -17.45 7.68 -11.83
C PRO A 59 -16.37 7.41 -10.79
N SER A 60 -15.95 8.48 -10.11
CA SER A 60 -15.05 8.46 -8.94
C SER A 60 -15.71 7.87 -7.70
N LEU A 61 -17.05 7.98 -7.59
CA LEU A 61 -17.84 7.57 -6.42
C LEU A 61 -18.65 6.29 -6.66
N VAL A 62 -18.65 5.40 -5.66
CA VAL A 62 -19.56 4.26 -5.56
C VAL A 62 -20.39 4.34 -4.27
N VAL A 63 -21.68 4.03 -4.39
CA VAL A 63 -22.58 3.84 -3.24
C VAL A 63 -22.77 2.34 -3.01
N VAL A 64 -22.51 1.88 -1.80
CA VAL A 64 -22.77 0.50 -1.38
C VAL A 64 -23.98 0.49 -0.45
N LEU A 65 -25.08 -0.10 -0.92
CA LEU A 65 -26.33 -0.25 -0.18
C LEU A 65 -26.53 -1.72 0.22
N HIS A 66 -26.69 -2.00 1.51
CA HIS A 66 -27.17 -3.31 1.95
C HIS A 66 -28.67 -3.28 2.31
N VAL A 67 -29.44 -4.21 1.73
CA VAL A 67 -30.89 -4.33 1.90
C VAL A 67 -31.24 -5.63 2.62
N HIS A 68 -31.81 -5.45 3.81
CA HIS A 68 -32.47 -6.48 4.61
C HIS A 68 -33.96 -6.15 4.85
N TYR A 69 -34.30 -4.86 4.98
CA TYR A 69 -35.66 -4.36 5.13
C TYR A 69 -36.09 -3.59 3.86
N PRO A 70 -36.74 -4.25 2.88
CA PRO A 70 -37.00 -3.66 1.57
C PRO A 70 -37.94 -2.44 1.61
N ASP A 71 -38.80 -2.35 2.63
CA ASP A 71 -39.72 -1.22 2.83
C ASP A 71 -38.99 0.12 3.08
N LEU A 72 -37.72 0.08 3.47
CA LEU A 72 -36.91 1.29 3.72
C LEU A 72 -36.16 1.80 2.48
N VAL A 73 -36.17 1.04 1.38
CA VAL A 73 -35.43 1.40 0.16
C VAL A 73 -35.90 2.73 -0.45
N PRO A 74 -37.21 3.02 -0.61
CA PRO A 74 -37.65 4.28 -1.20
C PRO A 74 -37.09 5.51 -0.46
N GLN A 75 -37.10 5.47 0.87
CA GLN A 75 -36.55 6.55 1.70
C GLN A 75 -35.04 6.76 1.45
N ILE A 76 -34.27 5.68 1.30
CA ILE A 76 -32.83 5.79 1.03
C ILE A 76 -32.61 6.33 -0.39
N MET A 77 -33.36 5.84 -1.39
CA MET A 77 -33.24 6.30 -2.77
C MET A 77 -33.56 7.80 -2.90
N ASP A 78 -34.56 8.30 -2.19
CA ASP A 78 -34.88 9.74 -2.14
C ASP A 78 -33.69 10.55 -1.57
N ARG A 79 -32.98 10.02 -0.57
CA ARG A 79 -31.81 10.68 0.02
C ARG A 79 -30.58 10.68 -0.88
N LEU A 80 -30.43 9.67 -1.73
CA LEU A 80 -29.32 9.60 -2.69
C LEU A 80 -29.37 10.70 -3.76
N THR A 81 -30.49 11.42 -3.90
CA THR A 81 -30.58 12.64 -4.72
C THR A 81 -29.63 13.76 -4.23
N ALA A 82 -29.19 13.70 -2.97
CA ALA A 82 -28.19 14.61 -2.39
C ALA A 82 -26.74 14.30 -2.82
N VAL A 83 -26.47 13.15 -3.46
CA VAL A 83 -25.13 12.85 -3.97
C VAL A 83 -24.79 13.86 -5.08
N PRO A 84 -23.64 14.56 -5.02
CA PRO A 84 -23.41 15.76 -5.85
C PRO A 84 -22.85 15.47 -7.24
N GLU A 85 -22.28 14.29 -7.46
CA GLU A 85 -21.60 13.89 -8.70
C GLU A 85 -22.14 12.55 -9.24
N PRO A 86 -21.84 12.17 -10.49
CA PRO A 86 -22.19 10.85 -11.00
C PRO A 86 -21.66 9.72 -10.13
N PHE A 87 -22.46 8.68 -9.91
CA PHE A 87 -22.07 7.53 -9.07
C PHE A 87 -22.65 6.22 -9.56
N ASP A 88 -21.99 5.13 -9.21
CA ASP A 88 -22.49 3.77 -9.39
C ASP A 88 -23.07 3.23 -8.08
N LEU A 89 -24.12 2.41 -8.15
CA LEU A 89 -24.81 1.84 -7.00
C LEU A 89 -24.65 0.32 -6.97
N VAL A 90 -23.97 -0.19 -5.95
CA VAL A 90 -23.88 -1.63 -5.66
C VAL A 90 -24.83 -1.96 -4.51
N VAL A 91 -25.87 -2.74 -4.81
CA VAL A 91 -26.89 -3.17 -3.85
C VAL A 91 -26.67 -4.62 -3.50
N THR A 92 -26.44 -4.93 -2.23
CA THR A 92 -26.50 -6.30 -1.72
C THR A 92 -27.85 -6.55 -1.08
N VAL A 93 -28.49 -7.68 -1.38
CA VAL A 93 -29.84 -8.00 -0.92
C VAL A 93 -29.82 -9.33 -0.21
N THR A 94 -30.42 -9.38 0.98
CA THR A 94 -30.59 -10.65 1.71
C THR A 94 -31.31 -11.69 0.83
N GLU A 95 -30.77 -12.88 0.72
CA GLU A 95 -31.41 -13.99 -0.01
C GLU A 95 -32.84 -14.23 0.48
N GLY A 96 -33.77 -14.39 -0.48
CA GLY A 96 -35.20 -14.54 -0.19
C GLY A 96 -35.96 -13.22 0.05
N VAL A 97 -35.27 -12.07 0.06
CA VAL A 97 -35.90 -10.74 0.03
C VAL A 97 -36.09 -10.30 -1.42
N ASP A 98 -37.34 -10.08 -1.80
CA ASP A 98 -37.68 -9.42 -3.05
C ASP A 98 -37.60 -7.90 -2.85
N VAL A 99 -36.89 -7.21 -3.74
CA VAL A 99 -36.71 -5.76 -3.68
C VAL A 99 -36.73 -5.18 -5.09
N ASP A 100 -37.57 -4.18 -5.26
CA ASP A 100 -37.53 -3.32 -6.44
C ASP A 100 -36.56 -2.16 -6.17
N ILE A 101 -35.44 -2.13 -6.89
CA ILE A 101 -34.53 -0.99 -6.88
C ILE A 101 -34.89 -0.11 -8.07
N PRO A 102 -35.49 1.08 -7.85
CA PRO A 102 -35.93 1.90 -8.96
C PRO A 102 -34.74 2.37 -9.78
N SER A 103 -34.54 1.78 -10.97
CA SER A 103 -33.46 2.14 -11.89
C SER A 103 -33.67 3.51 -12.56
N ALA A 104 -34.89 4.05 -12.48
CA ALA A 104 -35.30 5.35 -13.03
C ALA A 104 -36.14 6.16 -12.02
N ALA A 105 -35.74 6.18 -10.74
CA ALA A 105 -36.40 7.02 -9.75
C ALA A 105 -36.28 8.50 -10.15
N ALA A 106 -37.38 9.25 -10.09
CA ALA A 106 -37.39 10.67 -10.38
C ALA A 106 -36.39 11.42 -9.46
N GLY A 107 -35.43 12.13 -10.04
CA GLY A 107 -34.43 12.92 -9.30
C GLY A 107 -33.07 12.23 -9.07
N LEU A 108 -32.86 10.99 -9.51
CA LEU A 108 -31.56 10.31 -9.48
C LEU A 108 -30.78 10.45 -10.80
N ASP A 109 -30.73 11.66 -11.36
CA ASP A 109 -30.11 11.94 -12.67
C ASP A 109 -28.60 11.65 -12.70
N ARG A 110 -27.96 11.53 -11.53
CA ARG A 110 -26.53 11.24 -11.36
C ARG A 110 -26.22 9.74 -11.19
N LEU A 111 -27.23 8.89 -11.04
CA LEU A 111 -27.06 7.45 -10.95
C LEU A 111 -26.68 6.89 -12.33
N ARG A 112 -25.49 6.28 -12.42
CA ARG A 112 -24.92 5.78 -13.68
C ARG A 112 -25.23 4.32 -13.94
N SER A 113 -25.06 3.49 -12.92
CA SER A 113 -25.38 2.06 -12.99
C SER A 113 -25.89 1.53 -11.66
N VAL A 114 -26.66 0.46 -11.73
CA VAL A 114 -27.17 -0.27 -10.56
C VAL A 114 -26.81 -1.74 -10.74
N MET A 115 -26.16 -2.31 -9.73
CA MET A 115 -25.89 -3.74 -9.64
C MET A 115 -26.59 -4.29 -8.39
N VAL A 116 -27.39 -5.36 -8.55
CA VAL A 116 -28.11 -5.99 -7.44
C VAL A 116 -27.58 -7.40 -7.23
N LEU A 117 -27.15 -7.70 -6.01
CA LEU A 117 -26.41 -8.91 -5.66
C LEU A 117 -27.05 -9.63 -4.46
N PRO A 118 -27.68 -10.80 -4.68
CA PRO A 118 -28.17 -11.64 -3.59
C PRO A 118 -27.01 -12.14 -2.72
N VAL A 119 -27.19 -12.10 -1.39
CA VAL A 119 -26.21 -12.57 -0.40
C VAL A 119 -26.93 -13.07 0.85
N GLU A 120 -26.35 -14.05 1.54
CA GLU A 120 -26.86 -14.48 2.84
C GLU A 120 -26.85 -13.33 3.86
N ASN A 121 -27.88 -13.25 4.70
CA ASN A 121 -27.88 -12.38 5.87
C ASN A 121 -27.02 -12.98 7.00
N ARG A 122 -25.70 -12.82 6.87
CA ARG A 122 -24.70 -13.19 7.87
C ARG A 122 -23.73 -12.03 8.04
N GLY A 123 -23.24 -11.78 9.24
CA GLY A 123 -22.44 -10.61 9.57
C GLY A 123 -23.19 -9.28 9.37
N ARG A 124 -24.53 -9.31 9.36
CA ARG A 124 -25.41 -8.18 9.01
C ARG A 124 -24.97 -7.50 7.71
N ASP A 125 -24.69 -6.20 7.73
CA ASP A 125 -24.23 -5.42 6.58
C ASP A 125 -22.69 -5.46 6.37
N ILE A 126 -21.94 -6.15 7.25
CA ILE A 126 -20.47 -6.17 7.20
C ILE A 126 -19.93 -7.26 6.28
N LEU A 127 -20.40 -8.51 6.37
CA LEU A 127 -19.97 -9.55 5.43
C LEU A 127 -20.40 -9.25 3.98
N PRO A 128 -21.61 -8.70 3.70
CA PRO A 128 -21.96 -8.19 2.39
C PRO A 128 -20.98 -7.14 1.87
N LEU A 129 -20.57 -6.16 2.71
CA LEU A 129 -19.54 -5.19 2.35
C LEU A 129 -18.21 -5.87 2.03
N VAL A 130 -17.74 -6.77 2.89
CA VAL A 130 -16.51 -7.55 2.69
C VAL A 130 -16.57 -8.32 1.37
N SER A 131 -17.72 -8.92 1.04
CA SER A 131 -17.92 -9.65 -0.21
C SER A 131 -17.82 -8.70 -1.42
N VAL A 132 -18.38 -7.49 -1.33
CA VAL A 132 -18.28 -6.44 -2.36
C VAL A 132 -16.82 -6.03 -2.57
N VAL A 133 -16.07 -5.86 -1.47
CA VAL A 133 -14.63 -5.57 -1.49
C VAL A 133 -13.85 -6.71 -2.16
N ASN A 134 -14.06 -7.95 -1.74
CA ASN A 134 -13.36 -9.12 -2.26
C ASN A 134 -13.67 -9.40 -3.73
N ALA A 135 -14.88 -9.06 -4.19
CA ALA A 135 -15.27 -9.17 -5.59
C ALA A 135 -14.62 -8.09 -6.49
N GLY A 136 -13.94 -7.08 -5.93
CA GLY A 136 -13.34 -5.98 -6.69
C GLY A 136 -14.37 -5.01 -7.25
N LEU A 137 -15.56 -4.94 -6.64
CA LEU A 137 -16.64 -4.06 -7.10
C LEU A 137 -16.46 -2.59 -6.68
N ILE A 138 -15.45 -2.32 -5.85
CA ILE A 138 -15.05 -0.96 -5.44
C ILE A 138 -13.65 -0.59 -5.99
N ASP A 139 -13.10 -1.37 -6.92
CA ASP A 139 -11.81 -1.07 -7.54
C ASP A 139 -11.96 0.09 -8.54
N GLY A 140 -10.99 1.03 -8.51
CA GLY A 140 -10.98 2.21 -9.38
C GLY A 140 -11.82 3.40 -8.91
N TYR A 141 -12.57 3.29 -7.80
CA TYR A 141 -13.24 4.43 -7.16
C TYR A 141 -12.30 5.12 -6.15
N ASP A 142 -12.51 6.40 -5.88
CA ASP A 142 -11.78 7.17 -4.88
C ASP A 142 -12.56 7.38 -3.58
N ALA A 143 -13.90 7.34 -3.64
CA ALA A 143 -14.78 7.50 -2.50
C ALA A 143 -15.88 6.42 -2.48
N VAL A 144 -16.29 6.03 -1.27
CA VAL A 144 -17.39 5.09 -1.02
C VAL A 144 -18.39 5.74 -0.08
N LEU A 145 -19.66 5.77 -0.45
CA LEU A 145 -20.77 5.99 0.48
C LEU A 145 -21.36 4.63 0.86
N LYS A 146 -21.28 4.26 2.14
CA LYS A 146 -21.91 3.05 2.66
C LYS A 146 -23.19 3.39 3.41
N VAL A 147 -24.29 2.77 3.00
CA VAL A 147 -25.61 2.86 3.64
C VAL A 147 -26.24 1.48 3.74
N HIS A 148 -27.17 1.29 4.67
CA HIS A 148 -27.92 0.05 4.76
C HIS A 148 -29.30 0.25 5.38
N THR A 149 -30.23 -0.65 5.07
CA THR A 149 -31.55 -0.66 5.72
C THR A 149 -31.39 -1.15 7.16
N LYS A 150 -31.88 -0.38 8.13
CA LYS A 150 -31.69 -0.67 9.55
C LYS A 150 -32.99 -0.51 10.33
N ARG A 151 -33.28 -1.47 11.19
CA ARG A 151 -34.25 -1.35 12.28
C ARG A 151 -33.55 -1.72 13.57
N SER A 152 -33.55 -0.86 14.57
CA SER A 152 -32.95 -1.20 15.86
C SER A 152 -34.03 -1.76 16.81
N ALA A 153 -34.25 -3.08 16.74
CA ALA A 153 -35.13 -3.80 17.65
C ALA A 153 -34.67 -3.71 19.12
N TRP A 154 -33.34 -3.64 19.36
CA TRP A 154 -32.76 -3.48 20.69
C TRP A 154 -33.15 -2.13 21.34
N ARG A 155 -33.05 -1.01 20.61
CA ARG A 155 -33.53 0.30 21.12
C ARG A 155 -35.05 0.35 21.29
N ALA A 156 -35.80 -0.38 20.47
CA ALA A 156 -37.25 -0.52 20.66
C ALA A 156 -37.60 -1.26 21.98
N ALA A 157 -36.67 -2.04 22.54
CA ALA A 157 -36.82 -2.75 23.81
C ALA A 157 -36.18 -2.04 25.02
N HIS A 158 -35.44 -0.93 24.82
CA HIS A 158 -34.73 -0.18 25.87
C HIS A 158 -35.22 1.28 25.89
N SER A 159 -36.37 1.51 26.54
CA SER A 159 -37.09 2.80 26.63
C SER A 159 -36.32 3.93 27.33
N GLU A 160 -35.24 3.59 28.02
CA GLU A 160 -34.35 4.47 28.77
C GLU A 160 -33.35 5.22 27.89
N LEU A 161 -33.17 4.81 26.63
CA LEU A 161 -32.38 5.54 25.64
C LEU A 161 -33.23 6.62 24.98
N ALA A 162 -32.66 7.80 24.77
CA ALA A 162 -33.37 8.90 24.11
C ALA A 162 -33.64 8.57 22.63
N GLY A 163 -34.91 8.63 22.23
CA GLY A 163 -35.37 8.50 20.84
C GLY A 163 -35.73 7.07 20.39
N SER A 164 -36.55 6.97 19.33
CA SER A 164 -36.89 5.67 18.74
C SER A 164 -35.75 5.15 17.85
N GLY A 165 -35.78 3.85 17.55
CA GLY A 165 -34.84 3.25 16.60
C GLY A 165 -34.88 3.86 15.19
N GLU A 166 -36.06 4.28 14.76
CA GLU A 166 -36.29 4.98 13.50
C GLU A 166 -35.69 6.39 13.54
N ALA A 167 -35.88 7.14 14.63
CA ALA A 167 -35.32 8.47 14.80
C ALA A 167 -33.78 8.46 14.77
N TRP A 168 -33.15 7.43 15.35
CA TRP A 168 -31.70 7.26 15.28
C TRP A 168 -31.21 6.96 13.85
N ARG A 169 -31.84 6.02 13.14
CA ARG A 169 -31.51 5.74 11.72
C ARG A 169 -31.67 7.00 10.86
N ASP A 170 -32.78 7.71 11.01
CA ASP A 170 -33.06 8.91 10.22
C ASP A 170 -32.04 10.01 10.53
N GLY A 171 -31.61 10.14 11.79
CA GLY A 171 -30.51 11.01 12.18
C GLY A 171 -29.17 10.65 11.53
N LEU A 172 -28.82 9.36 11.45
CA LEU A 172 -27.61 8.89 10.78
C LEU A 172 -27.64 9.23 9.28
N LEU A 173 -28.72 8.85 8.59
CA LEU A 173 -28.89 9.11 7.16
C LEU A 173 -28.91 10.61 6.86
N GLN A 174 -29.62 11.41 7.67
CA GLN A 174 -29.65 12.87 7.53
C GLN A 174 -28.27 13.51 7.72
N SER A 175 -27.41 12.92 8.56
CA SER A 175 -26.06 13.45 8.79
C SER A 175 -25.14 13.19 7.60
N VAL A 176 -25.20 11.99 7.00
CA VAL A 176 -24.34 11.65 5.85
C VAL A 176 -24.90 12.10 4.50
N LEU A 177 -26.21 12.31 4.39
CA LEU A 177 -26.88 12.83 3.19
C LEU A 177 -27.78 14.04 3.52
N PRO A 178 -27.22 15.18 4.01
CA PRO A 178 -28.05 16.31 4.42
C PRO A 178 -28.52 17.17 3.25
N SER A 179 -27.61 17.50 2.34
CA SER A 179 -27.82 18.29 1.12
C SER A 179 -26.65 18.07 0.15
N ILE A 180 -26.82 18.50 -1.10
CA ILE A 180 -25.78 18.44 -2.14
C ILE A 180 -24.51 19.16 -1.68
N GLU A 181 -24.64 20.38 -1.18
CA GLU A 181 -23.50 21.22 -0.75
C GLU A 181 -22.75 20.61 0.44
N ALA A 182 -23.46 19.90 1.32
CA ALA A 182 -22.83 19.20 2.43
C ALA A 182 -22.08 17.95 1.97
N CYS A 183 -22.65 17.17 1.04
CA CYS A 183 -21.97 16.03 0.45
C CYS A 183 -20.74 16.47 -0.38
N GLU A 184 -20.78 17.62 -1.05
CA GLU A 184 -19.60 18.21 -1.70
C GLU A 184 -18.47 18.49 -0.71
N ARG A 185 -18.77 19.02 0.48
CA ARG A 185 -17.77 19.20 1.53
C ARG A 185 -17.19 17.87 2.01
N ILE A 186 -18.02 16.85 2.19
CA ILE A 186 -17.57 15.50 2.59
C ILE A 186 -16.60 14.94 1.55
N LEU A 187 -16.97 14.95 0.27
CA LEU A 187 -16.11 14.49 -0.82
C LEU A 187 -14.82 15.30 -0.90
N HIS A 188 -14.92 16.64 -0.79
CA HIS A 188 -13.73 17.49 -0.78
C HIS A 188 -12.79 17.12 0.37
N SER A 189 -13.30 16.87 1.57
CA SER A 189 -12.47 16.48 2.72
C SER A 189 -11.81 15.12 2.54
N ILE A 190 -12.53 14.15 1.94
CA ILE A 190 -11.96 12.84 1.60
C ILE A 190 -10.85 13.01 0.56
N ARG A 191 -11.06 13.83 -0.46
CA ARG A 191 -10.13 14.00 -1.59
C ARG A 191 -8.93 14.90 -1.30
N ASN A 192 -9.06 15.86 -0.39
CA ASN A 192 -8.06 16.94 -0.28
C ASN A 192 -7.53 17.16 1.13
N THR A 193 -8.32 16.84 2.17
CA THR A 193 -7.95 17.20 3.56
C THR A 193 -7.57 15.99 4.42
N GLY A 194 -7.60 14.76 3.86
CA GLY A 194 -7.18 13.54 4.56
C GLY A 194 -8.26 12.91 5.45
N ALA A 195 -9.54 13.24 5.24
CA ALA A 195 -10.63 12.51 5.89
C ALA A 195 -10.70 11.09 5.32
N GLY A 196 -10.57 10.08 6.17
CA GLY A 196 -10.62 8.67 5.76
C GLY A 196 -12.00 8.06 5.95
N VAL A 197 -12.68 8.36 7.05
CA VAL A 197 -14.07 7.96 7.31
C VAL A 197 -14.83 9.16 7.86
N VAL A 198 -15.99 9.45 7.30
CA VAL A 198 -16.86 10.55 7.70
C VAL A 198 -18.25 10.05 8.05
N THR A 199 -18.72 10.34 9.25
CA THR A 199 -20.04 9.91 9.74
C THR A 199 -20.68 10.97 10.66
N ALA A 200 -21.85 10.67 11.21
CA ALA A 200 -22.50 11.51 12.22
C ALA A 200 -21.63 11.60 13.48
N GLY A 201 -21.50 12.80 14.07
CA GLY A 201 -20.66 13.03 15.27
C GLY A 201 -20.97 12.08 16.42
N ASP A 202 -22.25 11.89 16.75
CA ASP A 202 -22.71 10.98 17.81
C ASP A 202 -22.43 9.48 17.53
N SER A 203 -21.92 9.15 16.34
CA SER A 203 -21.56 7.78 15.94
C SER A 203 -20.05 7.54 15.97
N ILE A 204 -19.25 8.57 16.25
CA ILE A 204 -17.81 8.40 16.46
C ILE A 204 -17.57 8.08 17.92
N VAL A 205 -17.05 6.89 18.15
CA VAL A 205 -16.87 6.32 19.49
C VAL A 205 -15.41 5.97 19.76
N GLY A 206 -15.05 5.99 21.04
CA GLY A 206 -13.68 5.86 21.53
C GLY A 206 -13.37 4.52 22.21
N PRO A 207 -12.26 4.45 22.96
CA PRO A 207 -11.82 3.25 23.69
C PRO A 207 -12.84 2.72 24.71
N GLU A 208 -13.75 3.54 25.20
CA GLU A 208 -14.85 3.13 26.08
C GLU A 208 -15.83 2.14 25.43
N HIS A 209 -15.79 2.02 24.09
CA HIS A 209 -16.60 1.10 23.30
C HIS A 209 -15.86 -0.16 22.85
N TRP A 210 -14.76 -0.55 23.51
CA TRP A 210 -14.08 -1.81 23.19
C TRP A 210 -14.96 -3.05 23.36
N GLY A 211 -15.81 -3.10 24.39
CA GLY A 211 -16.70 -4.23 24.66
C GLY A 211 -15.95 -5.56 24.74
N ALA A 212 -16.58 -6.64 24.27
CA ALA A 212 -15.96 -7.96 24.16
C ALA A 212 -15.02 -8.12 22.94
N ASP A 213 -14.95 -7.12 22.05
CA ASP A 213 -14.26 -7.23 20.76
C ASP A 213 -12.74 -7.02 20.82
N HIS A 214 -12.20 -6.47 21.91
CA HIS A 214 -10.77 -6.12 22.01
C HIS A 214 -9.84 -7.30 21.67
N GLY A 215 -10.06 -8.46 22.27
CA GLY A 215 -9.22 -9.65 22.00
C GLY A 215 -9.30 -10.11 20.55
N LEU A 216 -10.50 -10.09 19.96
CA LEU A 216 -10.70 -10.45 18.56
C LEU A 216 -10.04 -9.44 17.62
N VAL A 217 -10.16 -8.13 17.87
CA VAL A 217 -9.52 -7.11 17.03
C VAL A 217 -7.99 -7.27 17.01
N VAL A 218 -7.37 -7.57 18.16
CA VAL A 218 -5.94 -7.90 18.22
C VAL A 218 -5.61 -9.10 17.32
N ASP A 219 -6.40 -10.17 17.38
CA ASP A 219 -6.21 -11.35 16.53
C ASP A 219 -6.43 -11.06 15.04
N LEU A 220 -7.35 -10.16 14.69
CA LEU A 220 -7.54 -9.71 13.31
C LEU A 220 -6.35 -8.88 12.82
N LEU A 221 -5.82 -7.98 13.66
CA LEU A 221 -4.65 -7.16 13.33
C LEU A 221 -3.38 -8.01 13.13
N ARG A 222 -3.26 -9.16 13.80
CA ARG A 222 -2.17 -10.13 13.54
C ARG A 222 -2.14 -10.62 12.10
N ARG A 223 -3.27 -10.69 11.40
CA ARG A 223 -3.31 -11.11 9.97
C ARG A 223 -2.49 -10.19 9.07
N VAL A 224 -2.32 -8.92 9.47
CA VAL A 224 -1.54 -7.90 8.78
C VAL A 224 -0.34 -7.41 9.60
N GLU A 225 0.04 -8.14 10.66
CA GLU A 225 1.19 -7.86 11.53
C GLU A 225 1.14 -6.49 12.24
N LEU A 226 -0.07 -6.07 12.66
CA LEU A 226 -0.34 -4.81 13.36
C LEU A 226 -0.84 -5.01 14.81
N ASP A 227 -0.49 -6.12 15.44
CA ASP A 227 -1.05 -6.53 16.74
C ASP A 227 -0.51 -5.75 17.95
N ASP A 228 0.43 -4.82 17.72
CA ASP A 228 0.90 -3.85 18.70
C ASP A 228 0.03 -2.57 18.74
N LEU A 229 -0.89 -2.39 17.78
CA LEU A 229 -1.83 -1.27 17.71
C LEU A 229 -3.03 -1.46 18.64
N VAL A 230 -2.97 -1.06 19.91
CA VAL A 230 -4.20 -0.84 20.70
C VAL A 230 -3.99 0.19 21.79
N ILE A 231 -4.21 1.49 21.52
CA ILE A 231 -4.32 2.48 22.61
C ILE A 231 -5.38 3.56 22.32
N ASP A 232 -5.44 4.13 21.11
CA ASP A 232 -6.35 5.25 20.80
C ASP A 232 -7.44 4.84 19.77
N LEU A 233 -8.36 3.96 20.17
CA LEU A 233 -9.49 3.53 19.33
C LEU A 233 -10.39 4.73 18.99
N ARG A 234 -10.64 4.95 17.70
CA ARG A 234 -11.66 5.89 17.19
C ARG A 234 -12.28 5.29 15.94
N PHE A 235 -13.59 5.06 15.94
CA PHE A 235 -14.27 4.42 14.81
C PHE A 235 -15.73 4.89 14.65
N ALA A 236 -16.28 4.67 13.46
CA ALA A 236 -17.67 4.97 13.14
C ALA A 236 -18.57 3.77 13.48
N ALA A 237 -19.34 3.88 14.57
CA ALA A 237 -20.30 2.86 14.97
C ALA A 237 -21.57 2.90 14.12
N GLY A 238 -22.12 1.71 13.83
CA GLY A 238 -23.41 1.58 13.17
C GLY A 238 -23.36 1.69 11.65
N SER A 239 -22.15 1.66 11.08
CA SER A 239 -21.84 1.28 9.70
C SER A 239 -22.51 2.06 8.55
N ILE A 240 -22.88 3.32 8.81
CA ILE A 240 -23.34 4.31 7.83
C ILE A 240 -22.34 5.47 7.77
N TRP A 241 -21.67 5.65 6.64
CA TRP A 241 -20.57 6.62 6.50
C TRP A 241 -20.16 6.85 5.05
N TRP A 242 -19.44 7.95 4.82
CA TRP A 242 -18.57 8.11 3.65
C TRP A 242 -17.14 7.71 4.00
N ALA A 243 -16.36 7.21 3.04
CA ALA A 243 -14.96 6.90 3.27
C ALA A 243 -14.09 7.07 2.02
N ASP A 244 -12.80 7.29 2.24
CA ASP A 244 -11.76 7.08 1.25
C ASP A 244 -11.79 5.60 0.82
N ALA A 245 -11.89 5.35 -0.48
CA ALA A 245 -12.05 4.00 -1.01
C ALA A 245 -10.85 3.09 -0.69
N PHE A 246 -9.64 3.64 -0.48
CA PHE A 246 -8.48 2.88 -0.02
C PHE A 246 -8.74 2.19 1.32
N VAL A 247 -9.36 2.89 2.28
CA VAL A 247 -9.64 2.35 3.62
C VAL A 247 -10.59 1.16 3.52
N VAL A 248 -11.63 1.27 2.68
CA VAL A 248 -12.62 0.21 2.48
C VAL A 248 -12.03 -0.98 1.71
N ARG A 249 -11.28 -0.72 0.62
CA ARG A 249 -10.55 -1.75 -0.13
C ARG A 249 -9.53 -2.48 0.75
N GLY A 250 -8.95 -1.78 1.71
CA GLY A 250 -8.02 -2.30 2.70
C GLY A 250 -8.52 -3.53 3.46
N LEU A 251 -9.83 -3.73 3.61
CA LEU A 251 -10.40 -4.93 4.22
C LEU A 251 -9.96 -6.23 3.49
N ARG A 252 -9.62 -6.14 2.20
CA ARG A 252 -9.08 -7.26 1.41
C ARG A 252 -7.78 -7.82 1.98
N ALA A 253 -6.94 -6.97 2.60
CA ALA A 253 -5.67 -7.38 3.20
C ALA A 253 -5.84 -8.39 4.35
N PHE A 254 -7.00 -8.44 4.98
CA PHE A 254 -7.32 -9.35 6.09
C PHE A 254 -7.86 -10.71 5.61
N ARG A 255 -8.19 -10.82 4.32
CA ARG A 255 -8.75 -12.03 3.69
C ARG A 255 -9.95 -12.59 4.46
N PHE A 256 -10.89 -11.72 4.79
CA PHE A 256 -12.15 -12.14 5.40
C PHE A 256 -13.00 -12.94 4.43
N ASP A 257 -13.60 -14.04 4.89
CA ASP A 257 -14.57 -14.83 4.14
C ASP A 257 -15.82 -15.16 4.97
N ARG A 258 -16.73 -15.96 4.40
CA ARG A 258 -17.95 -16.42 5.06
C ARG A 258 -17.67 -17.13 6.39
N GLU A 259 -16.62 -17.94 6.47
CA GLU A 259 -16.33 -18.79 7.63
C GLU A 259 -15.82 -17.97 8.82
N ASP A 260 -15.31 -16.76 8.57
CA ASP A 260 -14.95 -15.83 9.64
C ASP A 260 -16.17 -15.29 10.40
N PHE A 261 -17.39 -15.37 9.84
CA PHE A 261 -18.60 -14.84 10.47
C PHE A 261 -19.43 -15.97 11.09
N PRO A 262 -19.76 -15.87 12.40
CA PRO A 262 -20.65 -16.83 13.04
C PRO A 262 -22.06 -16.77 12.40
N ASP A 263 -22.85 -17.81 12.63
CA ASP A 263 -24.27 -17.78 12.28
C ASP A 263 -24.98 -16.66 13.04
N GLU A 264 -25.97 -16.01 12.43
CA GLU A 264 -26.72 -14.92 13.07
C GLU A 264 -27.65 -15.47 14.15
N ASP A 265 -27.28 -15.29 15.41
CA ASP A 265 -28.06 -15.65 16.60
C ASP A 265 -28.62 -14.44 17.38
N GLY A 266 -28.40 -13.23 16.86
CA GLY A 266 -28.83 -11.98 17.49
C GLY A 266 -27.83 -11.38 18.49
N ALA A 267 -26.59 -11.89 18.58
CA ALA A 267 -25.54 -11.32 19.43
C ALA A 267 -25.28 -9.83 19.16
N VAL A 268 -25.33 -9.01 20.21
CA VAL A 268 -25.23 -7.53 20.11
C VAL A 268 -23.81 -6.97 20.28
N ASP A 269 -22.83 -7.82 20.61
CA ASP A 269 -21.41 -7.46 20.81
C ASP A 269 -20.54 -8.74 20.65
N GLY A 270 -19.22 -8.60 20.46
CA GLY A 270 -18.29 -9.74 20.45
C GLY A 270 -18.33 -10.60 19.18
N THR A 271 -18.73 -10.02 18.04
CA THR A 271 -18.79 -10.74 16.75
C THR A 271 -17.81 -10.15 15.75
N THR A 272 -17.44 -10.94 14.73
CA THR A 272 -16.54 -10.52 13.65
C THR A 272 -16.99 -9.22 12.97
N ALA A 273 -18.31 -9.00 12.84
CA ALA A 273 -18.86 -7.78 12.27
C ALA A 273 -18.50 -6.54 13.10
N HIS A 274 -18.69 -6.59 14.43
CA HIS A 274 -18.37 -5.49 15.33
C HIS A 274 -16.85 -5.26 15.47
N ALA A 275 -16.06 -6.34 15.43
CA ALA A 275 -14.60 -6.24 15.37
C ALA A 275 -14.11 -5.54 14.10
N ILE A 276 -14.73 -5.80 12.95
CA ILE A 276 -14.40 -5.12 11.68
C ILE A 276 -14.76 -3.62 11.70
N GLU A 277 -15.85 -3.21 12.36
CA GLU A 277 -16.17 -1.78 12.51
C GLU A 277 -15.04 -1.02 13.23
N ARG A 278 -14.50 -1.61 14.31
CA ARG A 278 -13.35 -1.06 15.06
C ARG A 278 -12.07 -1.08 14.22
N LEU A 279 -11.85 -2.21 13.54
CA LEU A 279 -10.71 -2.39 12.64
C LEU A 279 -10.65 -1.30 11.56
N LEU A 280 -11.79 -0.95 10.96
CA LEU A 280 -11.87 0.10 9.94
C LEU A 280 -11.34 1.45 10.45
N GLY A 281 -11.69 1.81 11.69
CA GLY A 281 -11.16 3.02 12.34
C GLY A 281 -9.66 2.94 12.59
N ILE A 282 -9.16 1.78 13.05
CA ILE A 282 -7.73 1.56 13.31
C ILE A 282 -6.92 1.68 12.01
N ILE A 283 -7.32 0.99 10.93
CA ILE A 283 -6.59 1.05 9.67
C ILE A 283 -6.70 2.42 9.01
N CYS A 284 -7.82 3.14 9.21
CA CYS A 284 -7.96 4.53 8.77
C CYS A 284 -6.87 5.41 9.41
N VAL A 285 -6.70 5.33 10.73
CA VAL A 285 -5.69 6.12 11.46
C VAL A 285 -4.27 5.67 11.12
N GLU A 286 -4.00 4.36 11.06
CA GLU A 286 -2.67 3.84 10.70
C GLU A 286 -2.26 4.26 9.28
N SER A 287 -3.24 4.45 8.40
CA SER A 287 -3.06 4.98 7.04
C SER A 287 -2.74 6.49 6.99
N GLY A 288 -2.71 7.18 8.14
CA GLY A 288 -2.51 8.63 8.22
C GLY A 288 -3.76 9.43 7.84
N LEU A 289 -4.95 8.82 7.88
CA LEU A 289 -6.24 9.45 7.61
C LEU A 289 -7.04 9.64 8.90
N THR A 290 -8.09 10.45 8.87
CA THR A 290 -8.92 10.74 10.05
C THR A 290 -10.30 10.10 10.01
N VAL A 291 -10.83 9.77 11.20
CA VAL A 291 -12.25 9.48 11.42
C VAL A 291 -12.92 10.77 11.90
N SER A 292 -13.70 11.41 11.06
CA SER A 292 -14.19 12.80 11.24
C SER A 292 -15.71 12.87 11.28
N ALA A 293 -16.26 13.77 12.09
CA ALA A 293 -17.68 14.04 12.07
C ALA A 293 -18.05 14.99 10.91
N THR A 294 -19.28 14.90 10.40
CA THR A 294 -19.75 15.74 9.29
C THR A 294 -19.74 17.24 9.61
N ASP A 295 -19.90 17.60 10.88
CA ASP A 295 -19.89 18.96 11.42
C ASP A 295 -18.48 19.46 11.83
N GLU A 296 -17.48 18.59 11.82
CA GLU A 296 -16.06 18.91 12.09
C GLU A 296 -15.24 19.17 10.81
N LEU A 297 -15.86 19.00 9.63
CA LEU A 297 -15.14 19.12 8.36
C LEU A 297 -14.69 20.56 8.08
N ALA A 298 -13.42 20.71 7.70
CA ALA A 298 -12.84 21.99 7.35
C ALA A 298 -13.49 22.59 6.08
N SER A 299 -13.35 23.91 5.91
CA SER A 299 -13.75 24.61 4.70
C SER A 299 -12.98 24.13 3.46
N THR A 300 -13.57 24.32 2.28
CA THR A 300 -13.04 23.86 0.97
C THR A 300 -11.83 24.65 0.45
N GLU A 301 -11.05 25.28 1.32
CA GLU A 301 -9.89 26.09 0.92
C GLU A 301 -8.59 25.29 1.01
N GLY A 302 -7.75 25.40 -0.03
CA GLY A 302 -6.33 25.09 0.05
C GLY A 302 -5.92 23.69 -0.40
N ASP A 303 -5.98 23.44 -1.70
CA ASP A 303 -5.04 22.52 -2.34
C ASP A 303 -4.22 23.29 -3.39
N THR A 304 -2.91 23.09 -3.35
CA THR A 304 -1.98 23.67 -4.33
C THR A 304 -2.01 22.91 -5.66
N GLY A 305 -2.66 21.74 -5.72
CA GLY A 305 -2.78 20.88 -6.89
C GLY A 305 -1.48 20.20 -7.31
N ARG A 306 -0.34 20.56 -6.72
CA ARG A 306 0.96 19.97 -7.01
C ARG A 306 1.08 18.61 -6.31
N ARG A 307 1.52 17.59 -7.05
CA ARG A 307 1.66 16.21 -6.58
C ARG A 307 3.05 15.68 -6.92
N ALA A 308 3.57 14.82 -6.04
CA ALA A 308 4.83 14.15 -6.27
C ALA A 308 4.65 12.99 -7.28
N ARG A 309 5.60 12.84 -8.19
CA ARG A 309 5.70 11.68 -9.07
C ARG A 309 6.26 10.50 -8.27
N ILE A 310 5.58 9.38 -8.30
CA ILE A 310 6.00 8.16 -7.60
C ILE A 310 6.81 7.29 -8.57
N VAL A 311 8.04 6.97 -8.17
CA VAL A 311 9.03 6.27 -9.02
C VAL A 311 9.62 5.06 -8.28
N PRO A 312 9.02 3.87 -8.40
CA PRO A 312 9.57 2.68 -7.79
C PRO A 312 10.85 2.19 -8.50
N PHE A 313 11.73 1.56 -7.73
CA PHE A 313 12.86 0.80 -8.26
C PHE A 313 12.37 -0.46 -8.96
N TYR A 314 13.01 -0.83 -10.07
CA TYR A 314 12.63 -1.98 -10.89
C TYR A 314 13.82 -2.93 -11.06
N LEU A 315 13.65 -4.17 -10.59
CA LEU A 315 14.64 -5.24 -10.69
C LEU A 315 14.47 -6.00 -12.03
N PRO A 316 15.47 -6.01 -12.93
CA PRO A 316 15.35 -6.67 -14.22
C PRO A 316 15.57 -8.21 -14.17
N GLN A 317 15.76 -8.81 -13.00
CA GLN A 317 16.37 -10.14 -12.86
C GLN A 317 15.45 -11.35 -13.17
N PHE A 318 14.13 -11.18 -13.25
CA PHE A 318 13.15 -12.27 -13.43
C PHE A 318 13.07 -12.81 -14.88
N HIS A 319 14.23 -13.05 -15.50
CA HIS A 319 14.38 -13.79 -16.75
C HIS A 319 15.70 -14.56 -16.71
N ALA A 320 15.75 -15.73 -17.34
CA ALA A 320 16.99 -16.50 -17.42
C ALA A 320 17.98 -15.85 -18.40
N PHE A 321 19.27 -15.89 -18.07
CA PHE A 321 20.36 -15.48 -18.96
C PHE A 321 21.62 -16.31 -18.69
N SER A 322 22.54 -16.33 -19.66
CA SER A 322 23.66 -17.28 -19.71
C SER A 322 24.56 -17.28 -18.48
N GLU A 323 24.85 -16.11 -17.93
CA GLU A 323 25.76 -15.96 -16.81
C GLU A 323 25.11 -16.45 -15.51
N ASN A 324 23.85 -16.08 -15.24
CA ASN A 324 23.10 -16.62 -14.11
C ASN A 324 22.94 -18.14 -14.20
N ASP A 325 22.63 -18.67 -15.39
CA ASP A 325 22.55 -20.10 -15.62
C ASP A 325 23.86 -20.84 -15.28
N ARG A 326 25.00 -20.23 -15.62
CA ARG A 326 26.33 -20.75 -15.30
C ARG A 326 26.65 -20.68 -13.81
N TRP A 327 26.21 -19.63 -13.13
CA TRP A 327 26.57 -19.38 -11.73
C TRP A 327 25.67 -20.11 -10.74
N TRP A 328 24.37 -20.22 -11.05
CA TRP A 328 23.33 -20.63 -10.12
C TRP A 328 22.55 -21.88 -10.57
N GLY A 329 22.78 -22.32 -11.81
CA GLY A 329 22.10 -23.46 -12.42
C GLY A 329 21.12 -23.03 -13.50
N LYS A 330 20.89 -23.93 -14.45
CA LYS A 330 20.07 -23.67 -15.64
C LYS A 330 18.65 -23.20 -15.28
N GLY A 331 18.22 -22.07 -15.86
CA GLY A 331 16.91 -21.47 -15.67
C GLY A 331 16.79 -20.63 -14.40
N PHE A 332 17.91 -20.23 -13.78
CA PHE A 332 17.86 -19.48 -12.53
C PHE A 332 17.26 -18.08 -12.71
N THR A 333 16.34 -17.76 -11.80
CA THR A 333 15.81 -16.42 -11.49
C THR A 333 15.58 -16.34 -9.98
N GLU A 334 15.32 -15.14 -9.44
CA GLU A 334 15.00 -14.94 -8.02
C GLU A 334 13.80 -15.77 -7.56
N TRP A 335 12.90 -16.20 -8.46
CA TRP A 335 11.83 -17.14 -8.13
C TRP A 335 12.34 -18.44 -7.50
N THR A 336 13.55 -18.86 -7.84
CA THR A 336 14.22 -20.02 -7.24
C THR A 336 14.45 -19.82 -5.74
N ASN A 337 14.80 -18.60 -5.32
CA ASN A 337 15.01 -18.26 -3.92
C ASN A 337 13.66 -18.07 -3.20
N VAL A 338 12.74 -17.32 -3.82
CA VAL A 338 11.40 -17.06 -3.27
C VAL A 338 10.67 -18.38 -2.98
N ALA A 339 10.65 -19.32 -3.93
CA ALA A 339 9.94 -20.59 -3.77
C ALA A 339 10.54 -21.52 -2.70
N ARG A 340 11.80 -21.28 -2.28
CA ARG A 340 12.49 -22.08 -1.25
C ARG A 340 12.30 -21.54 0.17
N ALA A 341 11.85 -20.29 0.31
CA ALA A 341 11.65 -19.65 1.60
C ALA A 341 10.61 -20.41 2.43
N VAL A 342 10.82 -20.47 3.74
CA VAL A 342 9.90 -21.11 4.69
C VAL A 342 9.56 -20.15 5.83
N PRO A 343 8.37 -20.26 6.45
CA PRO A 343 8.02 -19.48 7.63
C PRO A 343 9.01 -19.67 8.78
N ASP A 344 9.36 -18.57 9.46
CA ASP A 344 10.25 -18.56 10.64
C ASP A 344 9.50 -18.26 11.94
N TYR A 345 8.29 -17.72 11.83
CA TYR A 345 7.38 -17.41 12.94
C TYR A 345 5.90 -17.63 12.54
N GLU A 346 5.00 -17.65 13.51
CA GLU A 346 3.57 -17.92 13.30
C GLU A 346 2.95 -16.84 12.40
N GLY A 347 2.41 -17.24 11.25
CA GLY A 347 1.84 -16.32 10.25
C GLY A 347 2.86 -15.64 9.35
N HIS A 348 4.16 -15.95 9.46
CA HIS A 348 5.19 -15.44 8.55
C HIS A 348 4.81 -15.75 7.09
N ALA A 349 4.77 -14.72 6.25
CA ALA A 349 4.33 -14.83 4.87
C ALA A 349 5.45 -15.31 3.93
N GLN A 350 6.03 -16.46 4.24
CA GLN A 350 7.03 -17.12 3.41
C GLN A 350 6.55 -18.52 2.97
N PRO A 351 6.76 -18.93 1.71
CA PRO A 351 7.24 -18.10 0.61
C PRO A 351 6.28 -16.94 0.30
N LEU A 352 6.83 -15.76 -0.04
CA LEU A 352 6.02 -14.62 -0.47
C LEU A 352 5.52 -14.87 -1.90
N LEU A 353 4.28 -15.33 -2.01
CA LEU A 353 3.71 -15.77 -3.29
C LEU A 353 3.14 -14.60 -4.12
N PRO A 354 3.39 -14.58 -5.45
CA PRO A 354 2.82 -13.59 -6.34
C PRO A 354 1.31 -13.74 -6.50
N GLY A 355 0.63 -12.62 -6.74
CA GLY A 355 -0.80 -12.53 -7.02
C GLY A 355 -1.11 -12.80 -8.48
N GLU A 356 -1.77 -11.86 -9.15
CA GLU A 356 -2.33 -12.05 -10.50
C GLU A 356 -1.29 -12.24 -11.62
N LEU A 357 -0.05 -11.77 -11.44
CA LEU A 357 1.03 -11.94 -12.41
C LEU A 357 1.69 -13.32 -12.34
N GLY A 358 1.51 -14.05 -11.23
CA GLY A 358 2.16 -15.35 -10.99
C GLY A 358 3.69 -15.29 -10.97
N PHE A 359 4.32 -16.46 -11.07
CA PHE A 359 5.79 -16.60 -11.24
C PHE A 359 6.17 -16.26 -12.69
N TYR A 360 6.23 -14.96 -12.99
CA TYR A 360 6.37 -14.48 -14.36
C TYR A 360 7.80 -14.56 -14.91
N ASP A 361 7.92 -14.42 -16.24
CA ASP A 361 9.18 -14.28 -16.95
C ASP A 361 9.20 -12.93 -17.68
N LEU A 362 10.14 -12.06 -17.30
CA LEU A 362 10.34 -10.74 -17.89
C LEU A 362 10.82 -10.78 -19.33
N SER A 363 11.11 -11.95 -19.92
CA SER A 363 11.33 -12.08 -21.37
C SER A 363 10.05 -11.87 -22.18
N ARG A 364 8.87 -12.05 -21.57
CA ARG A 364 7.57 -11.95 -22.26
C ARG A 364 7.01 -10.53 -22.26
N ASP A 365 6.68 -10.00 -23.44
CA ASP A 365 6.06 -8.67 -23.58
C ASP A 365 4.77 -8.53 -22.78
N GLU A 366 3.90 -9.55 -22.82
CA GLU A 366 2.62 -9.56 -22.09
C GLU A 366 2.75 -9.35 -20.57
N VAL A 367 3.86 -9.81 -19.96
CA VAL A 367 4.14 -9.61 -18.54
C VAL A 367 4.51 -8.15 -18.29
N ARG A 368 5.38 -7.58 -19.12
CA ARG A 368 5.78 -6.17 -19.01
C ARG A 368 4.58 -5.25 -19.24
N ASP A 369 3.75 -5.53 -20.25
CA ASP A 369 2.53 -4.77 -20.53
C ASP A 369 1.54 -4.82 -19.35
N ALA A 370 1.41 -5.99 -18.71
CA ALA A 370 0.58 -6.14 -17.51
C ALA A 370 1.14 -5.34 -16.32
N GLN A 371 2.46 -5.39 -16.07
CA GLN A 371 3.10 -4.58 -15.04
C GLN A 371 2.90 -3.08 -15.28
N HIS A 372 3.08 -2.61 -16.50
CA HIS A 372 2.86 -1.21 -16.88
C HIS A 372 1.39 -0.81 -16.75
N THR A 373 0.46 -1.71 -17.06
CA THR A 373 -0.98 -1.48 -16.85
C THR A 373 -1.31 -1.30 -15.37
N LEU A 374 -0.73 -2.13 -14.50
CA LEU A 374 -0.88 -1.99 -13.04
C LEU A 374 -0.25 -0.69 -12.54
N ALA A 375 0.95 -0.36 -13.00
CA ALA A 375 1.67 0.86 -12.65
C ALA A 375 0.84 2.11 -13.01
N ARG A 376 0.29 2.15 -14.23
CA ARG A 376 -0.56 3.24 -14.70
C ARG A 376 -1.83 3.40 -13.88
N ARG A 377 -2.52 2.28 -13.59
CA ARG A 377 -3.71 2.26 -12.72
C ARG A 377 -3.39 2.78 -11.33
N ALA A 378 -2.19 2.54 -10.81
CA ALA A 378 -1.73 3.02 -9.52
C ALA A 378 -1.20 4.48 -9.53
N GLY A 379 -1.02 5.10 -10.69
CA GLY A 379 -0.42 6.44 -10.79
C GLY A 379 1.11 6.47 -10.69
N VAL A 380 1.78 5.34 -10.88
CA VAL A 380 3.25 5.28 -11.02
C VAL A 380 3.64 6.07 -12.26
N SER A 381 4.54 7.04 -12.08
CA SER A 381 4.89 7.99 -13.15
C SER A 381 6.07 7.52 -14.00
N ALA A 382 6.99 6.78 -13.38
CA ALA A 382 8.16 6.23 -14.05
C ALA A 382 8.72 5.03 -13.28
N PHE A 383 9.60 4.26 -13.90
CA PHE A 383 10.43 3.24 -13.23
C PHE A 383 11.90 3.67 -13.19
N MET A 384 12.58 3.39 -12.08
CA MET A 384 14.04 3.46 -12.02
C MET A 384 14.62 2.05 -12.08
N TYR A 385 15.21 1.69 -13.22
CA TYR A 385 15.78 0.36 -13.41
C TYR A 385 17.14 0.24 -12.72
N TYR A 386 17.36 -0.85 -11.99
CA TYR A 386 18.72 -1.27 -11.67
C TYR A 386 19.47 -1.57 -12.97
N HIS A 387 20.59 -0.88 -13.18
CA HIS A 387 21.40 -1.02 -14.38
C HIS A 387 22.76 -1.60 -14.04
N TYR A 388 23.04 -2.77 -14.63
CA TYR A 388 24.22 -3.57 -14.34
C TYR A 388 25.20 -3.50 -15.52
N TRP A 389 26.14 -2.57 -15.39
CA TRP A 389 27.23 -2.38 -16.33
C TRP A 389 28.55 -2.57 -15.58
N PHE A 390 29.35 -3.54 -16.05
CA PHE A 390 30.63 -3.95 -15.47
C PHE A 390 31.72 -3.79 -16.52
N ALA A 391 32.32 -2.60 -16.57
CA ALA A 391 33.46 -2.29 -17.42
C ALA A 391 33.30 -2.73 -18.89
N GLY A 392 32.21 -2.31 -19.53
CA GLY A 392 31.89 -2.62 -20.94
C GLY A 392 31.01 -3.86 -21.15
N ARG A 393 30.75 -4.65 -20.10
CA ARG A 393 29.80 -5.77 -20.15
C ARG A 393 28.49 -5.41 -19.44
N ARG A 394 27.37 -5.55 -20.14
CA ARG A 394 26.03 -5.38 -19.59
C ARG A 394 25.46 -6.75 -19.18
N LEU A 395 24.79 -6.79 -18.04
CA LEU A 395 24.01 -7.95 -17.59
C LEU A 395 22.56 -7.52 -17.34
N MET A 396 21.62 -8.46 -17.51
CA MET A 396 20.18 -8.21 -17.31
C MET A 396 19.65 -6.99 -18.08
N ASP A 397 20.21 -6.68 -19.26
CA ASP A 397 19.89 -5.48 -20.03
C ASP A 397 18.57 -5.59 -20.79
N MET A 398 18.12 -6.82 -21.03
CA MET A 398 16.96 -7.11 -21.89
C MET A 398 15.68 -6.35 -21.50
N PRO A 399 15.22 -6.31 -20.23
CA PRO A 399 13.97 -5.63 -19.89
C PRO A 399 14.00 -4.13 -20.21
N LEU A 400 15.12 -3.45 -19.91
CA LEU A 400 15.29 -2.03 -20.20
C LEU A 400 15.39 -1.77 -21.71
N ALA A 401 16.13 -2.61 -22.44
CA ALA A 401 16.22 -2.50 -23.90
C ALA A 401 14.84 -2.68 -24.57
N ARG A 402 14.05 -3.66 -24.10
CA ARG A 402 12.68 -3.89 -24.58
C ARG A 402 11.75 -2.73 -24.27
N LEU A 403 11.88 -2.11 -23.09
CA LEU A 403 11.11 -0.91 -22.76
C LEU A 403 11.45 0.24 -23.72
N ALA A 404 12.73 0.49 -23.96
CA ALA A 404 13.19 1.54 -24.86
C ALA A 404 12.66 1.35 -26.29
N ASP A 405 12.59 0.10 -26.77
CA ASP A 405 12.05 -0.24 -28.09
C ASP A 405 10.52 -0.31 -28.15
N SER A 406 9.82 -0.15 -27.03
CA SER A 406 8.35 -0.25 -26.93
C SER A 406 7.66 1.12 -27.03
N ASP A 407 6.37 1.11 -27.35
CA ASP A 407 5.49 2.28 -27.31
C ASP A 407 4.83 2.51 -25.92
N LEU A 408 5.31 1.85 -24.86
CA LEU A 408 4.78 2.04 -23.52
C LEU A 408 5.02 3.48 -23.04
N PRO A 409 4.00 4.16 -22.47
CA PRO A 409 4.07 5.60 -22.21
C PRO A 409 4.77 5.97 -20.90
N GLU A 410 4.99 5.01 -19.98
CA GLU A 410 5.57 5.31 -18.67
C GLU A 410 7.02 5.80 -18.79
N GLY A 411 7.37 6.77 -17.95
CA GLY A 411 8.74 7.28 -17.90
C GLY A 411 9.72 6.25 -17.36
N PHE A 412 11.01 6.44 -17.63
CA PHE A 412 12.04 5.60 -17.02
C PHE A 412 13.35 6.33 -16.80
N CYS A 413 14.16 5.82 -15.88
CA CYS A 413 15.55 6.21 -15.71
C CYS A 413 16.32 5.01 -15.12
N VAL A 414 17.59 5.22 -14.80
CA VAL A 414 18.43 4.14 -14.28
C VAL A 414 19.18 4.55 -13.02
N MET A 415 19.41 3.54 -12.19
CA MET A 415 20.39 3.55 -11.12
C MET A 415 21.49 2.56 -11.46
N TRP A 416 22.73 3.03 -11.58
CA TRP A 416 23.88 2.17 -11.80
C TRP A 416 24.27 1.46 -10.51
N ALA A 417 24.06 0.14 -10.49
CA ALA A 417 24.54 -0.75 -9.44
C ALA A 417 26.03 -1.04 -9.63
N ASN A 418 26.89 -0.07 -9.31
CA ASN A 418 28.31 -0.06 -9.64
C ASN A 418 29.20 -0.81 -8.63
N GLU A 419 28.65 -1.82 -7.96
CA GLU A 419 29.37 -2.68 -7.01
C GLU A 419 29.74 -4.03 -7.64
N ASP A 420 30.79 -4.67 -7.14
CA ASP A 420 31.16 -6.02 -7.55
C ASP A 420 30.01 -7.01 -7.35
N TRP A 421 29.74 -7.84 -8.36
CA TRP A 421 28.83 -8.95 -8.17
C TRP A 421 29.58 -10.11 -7.52
N THR A 422 29.24 -10.41 -6.28
CA THR A 422 29.87 -11.49 -5.48
C THR A 422 28.95 -12.71 -5.33
N ARG A 423 29.47 -13.86 -4.90
CA ARG A 423 28.67 -15.07 -4.58
C ARG A 423 27.96 -15.04 -3.22
N THR A 424 28.02 -13.93 -2.49
CA THR A 424 27.69 -13.81 -1.06
C THR A 424 26.28 -14.30 -0.67
N TRP A 425 25.37 -14.44 -1.63
CA TRP A 425 24.00 -14.93 -1.44
C TRP A 425 23.89 -16.41 -1.04
N ASP A 426 24.92 -17.25 -1.22
CA ASP A 426 24.88 -18.70 -0.91
C ASP A 426 25.65 -19.13 0.34
N GLY A 427 26.21 -18.18 1.11
CA GLY A 427 27.00 -18.46 2.30
C GLY A 427 28.33 -19.18 2.03
N ARG A 428 28.79 -19.26 0.77
CA ARG A 428 30.07 -19.87 0.37
C ARG A 428 31.06 -18.85 -0.19
N GLY A 429 31.56 -17.97 0.69
CA GLY A 429 32.84 -17.28 0.56
C GLY A 429 32.96 -16.17 -0.51
N ASP A 430 33.92 -15.27 -0.28
CA ASP A 430 34.24 -14.06 -1.06
C ASP A 430 34.78 -14.40 -2.47
N SER A 431 33.92 -14.89 -3.37
CA SER A 431 34.26 -15.01 -4.80
C SER A 431 33.46 -14.00 -5.62
N VAL A 432 34.18 -13.03 -6.20
CA VAL A 432 33.64 -12.09 -7.18
C VAL A 432 33.29 -12.86 -8.47
N LEU A 433 32.03 -12.79 -8.90
CA LEU A 433 31.51 -13.37 -10.14
C LEU A 433 31.82 -12.49 -11.35
N ILE A 434 31.64 -11.18 -11.18
CA ILE A 434 32.05 -10.14 -12.13
C ILE A 434 32.47 -8.90 -11.33
N ALA A 435 33.68 -8.42 -11.59
CA ALA A 435 34.27 -7.28 -10.91
C ALA A 435 34.03 -6.00 -11.70
N GLN A 436 33.98 -4.89 -10.99
CA GLN A 436 34.01 -3.56 -11.57
C GLN A 436 35.49 -3.13 -11.76
N ASP A 437 35.96 -3.17 -13.00
CA ASP A 437 37.35 -2.88 -13.37
C ASP A 437 37.46 -1.54 -14.12
N TYR A 438 37.76 -0.47 -13.39
CA TYR A 438 37.91 0.87 -13.96
C TYR A 438 39.23 1.08 -14.72
N ASP A 439 40.21 0.20 -14.57
CA ASP A 439 41.44 0.24 -15.37
C ASP A 439 41.18 -0.33 -16.78
N ALA A 440 40.32 -1.36 -16.87
CA ALA A 440 39.93 -1.95 -18.15
C ALA A 440 38.92 -1.09 -18.93
N ALA A 441 37.95 -0.47 -18.25
CA ALA A 441 37.03 0.50 -18.84
C ALA A 441 36.76 1.65 -17.85
N PRO A 442 37.23 2.87 -18.15
CA PRO A 442 37.03 4.03 -17.29
C PRO A 442 35.57 4.28 -16.93
N ALA A 443 35.32 4.84 -15.74
CA ALA A 443 33.97 5.21 -15.30
C ALA A 443 33.33 6.24 -16.25
N GLU A 444 34.14 7.05 -16.93
CA GLU A 444 33.72 8.00 -17.95
C GLU A 444 32.96 7.33 -19.10
N ASP A 445 33.34 6.11 -19.49
CA ASP A 445 32.75 5.39 -20.63
C ASP A 445 31.33 4.90 -20.36
N PHE A 446 30.94 4.79 -19.08
CA PHE A 446 29.60 4.35 -18.68
C PHE A 446 28.50 5.19 -19.36
N ILE A 447 28.69 6.52 -19.43
CA ILE A 447 27.67 7.42 -19.97
C ILE A 447 27.36 7.13 -21.43
N GLU A 448 28.35 6.71 -22.22
CA GLU A 448 28.20 6.47 -23.66
C GLU A 448 27.14 5.42 -23.97
N HIS A 449 27.01 4.42 -23.10
CA HIS A 449 26.01 3.38 -23.22
C HIS A 449 24.60 3.86 -22.90
N LEU A 450 24.48 4.89 -22.06
CA LEU A 450 23.20 5.44 -21.65
C LEU A 450 22.72 6.56 -22.58
N LEU A 451 23.62 7.32 -23.22
CA LEU A 451 23.25 8.47 -24.06
C LEU A 451 22.14 8.16 -25.09
N PRO A 452 22.12 7.00 -25.80
CA PRO A 452 21.03 6.68 -26.71
C PRO A 452 19.68 6.54 -26.00
N LEU A 453 19.66 5.96 -24.80
CA LEU A 453 18.44 5.79 -23.98
C LEU A 453 17.99 7.11 -23.36
N MET A 454 18.93 7.96 -22.92
CA MET A 454 18.64 9.24 -22.27
C MET A 454 18.07 10.30 -23.22
N ARG A 455 18.14 10.06 -24.54
CA ARG A 455 17.49 10.87 -25.56
C ARG A 455 16.01 10.55 -25.73
N ASP A 456 15.53 9.45 -25.17
CA ASP A 456 14.12 9.12 -25.16
C ASP A 456 13.34 10.19 -24.40
N ASP A 457 12.25 10.68 -24.98
CA ASP A 457 11.41 11.72 -24.37
C ASP A 457 10.75 11.24 -23.07
N ARG A 458 10.64 9.92 -22.87
CA ARG A 458 10.16 9.28 -21.63
C ARG A 458 11.21 9.28 -20.51
N TRP A 459 12.46 9.66 -20.78
CA TRP A 459 13.49 9.66 -19.75
C TRP A 459 13.11 10.61 -18.61
N LEU A 460 13.14 10.12 -17.36
CA LEU A 460 12.73 10.90 -16.20
C LEU A 460 13.61 12.15 -16.07
N ARG A 461 12.95 13.31 -16.00
CA ARG A 461 13.60 14.61 -15.78
C ARG A 461 13.08 15.27 -14.51
N ILE A 462 13.94 15.95 -13.76
CA ILE A 462 13.60 16.81 -12.62
C ILE A 462 14.07 18.22 -12.95
N GLY A 463 13.14 19.18 -13.05
CA GLY A 463 13.49 20.55 -13.43
C GLY A 463 14.11 20.63 -14.84
N GLY A 464 13.70 19.73 -15.75
CA GLY A 464 14.23 19.60 -17.10
C GLY A 464 15.54 18.80 -17.23
N ALA A 465 16.22 18.49 -16.13
CA ALA A 465 17.48 17.73 -16.13
C ALA A 465 17.26 16.21 -16.06
N ALA A 466 17.93 15.45 -16.92
CA ALA A 466 17.81 13.99 -17.04
C ALA A 466 18.38 13.28 -15.80
N VAL A 467 17.57 12.44 -15.15
CA VAL A 467 17.93 11.78 -13.90
C VAL A 467 18.84 10.58 -14.16
N LEU A 468 19.93 10.48 -13.42
CA LEU A 468 20.81 9.31 -13.38
C LEU A 468 21.29 9.11 -11.93
N ALA A 469 21.08 7.91 -11.37
CA ALA A 469 21.54 7.57 -10.03
C ALA A 469 22.78 6.65 -10.07
N VAL A 470 23.66 6.78 -9.08
CA VAL A 470 24.85 5.94 -8.89
C VAL A 470 24.82 5.35 -7.48
N TYR A 471 24.91 4.02 -7.36
CA TYR A 471 24.74 3.32 -6.09
C TYR A 471 25.85 3.63 -5.08
N ARG A 472 27.12 3.54 -5.51
CA ARG A 472 28.32 3.81 -4.70
C ARG A 472 29.23 4.80 -5.41
N PRO A 473 28.89 6.10 -5.44
CA PRO A 473 29.69 7.12 -6.13
C PRO A 473 31.13 7.20 -5.62
N ALA A 474 31.37 6.92 -4.33
CA ALA A 474 32.71 6.92 -3.75
C ALA A 474 33.64 5.79 -4.26
N HIS A 475 33.10 4.77 -4.94
CA HIS A 475 33.89 3.69 -5.57
C HIS A 475 34.55 4.11 -6.89
N LEU A 476 34.12 5.23 -7.48
CA LEU A 476 34.74 5.73 -8.70
C LEU A 476 36.08 6.39 -8.35
N PRO A 477 37.19 6.06 -9.06
CA PRO A 477 38.52 6.59 -8.74
C PRO A 477 38.58 8.13 -8.66
N ASP A 478 37.94 8.82 -9.62
CA ASP A 478 37.69 10.26 -9.58
C ASP A 478 36.26 10.55 -10.02
N HIS A 479 35.31 10.35 -9.09
CA HIS A 479 33.89 10.60 -9.33
C HIS A 479 33.60 12.02 -9.84
N ARG A 480 34.38 13.03 -9.42
CA ARG A 480 34.17 14.43 -9.84
C ARG A 480 34.52 14.60 -11.32
N ALA A 481 35.65 14.06 -11.75
CA ALA A 481 36.05 14.06 -13.16
C ALA A 481 35.05 13.28 -14.02
N ALA A 482 34.61 12.11 -13.56
CA ALA A 482 33.62 11.29 -14.24
C ALA A 482 32.28 12.03 -14.41
N PHE A 483 31.72 12.61 -13.34
CA PHE A 483 30.46 13.36 -13.41
C PHE A 483 30.57 14.61 -14.28
N ALA A 484 31.69 15.33 -14.23
CA ALA A 484 31.95 16.45 -15.13
C ALA A 484 32.05 16.00 -16.59
N HIS A 485 32.65 14.83 -16.86
CA HIS A 485 32.67 14.22 -18.18
C HIS A 485 31.27 13.87 -18.67
N TRP A 486 30.49 13.17 -17.85
CA TRP A 486 29.13 12.76 -18.21
C TRP A 486 28.24 13.94 -18.55
N ARG A 487 28.29 15.03 -17.76
CA ARG A 487 27.53 16.26 -18.07
C ARG A 487 27.91 16.86 -19.42
N ARG A 488 29.21 16.93 -19.77
CA ARG A 488 29.65 17.43 -21.08
C ARG A 488 29.14 16.53 -22.22
N ARG A 489 29.29 15.21 -22.08
CA ARG A 489 28.85 14.26 -23.11
C ARG A 489 27.34 14.26 -23.30
N ALA A 490 26.56 14.41 -22.22
CA ALA A 490 25.11 14.55 -22.29
C ALA A 490 24.68 15.81 -23.06
N ASP A 491 25.35 16.94 -22.84
CA ASP A 491 25.08 18.18 -23.58
C ASP A 491 25.46 18.04 -25.07
N GLU A 492 26.67 17.54 -25.36
CA GLU A 492 27.14 17.26 -26.73
C GLU A 492 26.23 16.29 -27.49
N ALA A 493 25.66 15.31 -26.78
CA ALA A 493 24.70 14.38 -27.34
C ALA A 493 23.27 14.92 -27.37
N GLY A 494 22.98 16.15 -26.93
CA GLY A 494 21.62 16.70 -26.97
C GLY A 494 20.65 16.06 -25.97
N VAL A 495 21.16 15.38 -24.94
CA VAL A 495 20.36 14.96 -23.76
C VAL A 495 20.04 16.18 -22.88
N GLY A 496 20.94 17.18 -22.89
CA GLY A 496 20.83 18.39 -22.07
C GLY A 496 21.36 18.19 -20.65
N PRO A 497 20.91 18.99 -19.66
CA PRO A 497 21.45 18.92 -18.30
C PRO A 497 21.17 17.58 -17.63
N LEU A 498 22.09 17.11 -16.80
CA LEU A 498 21.92 15.91 -15.97
C LEU A 498 21.60 16.30 -14.52
N HIS A 499 20.74 15.49 -13.90
CA HIS A 499 20.48 15.50 -12.46
C HIS A 499 21.05 14.21 -11.87
N LEU A 500 22.25 14.31 -11.29
CA LEU A 500 23.02 13.17 -10.78
C LEU A 500 22.73 12.93 -9.30
N LEU A 501 22.25 11.73 -8.99
CA LEU A 501 21.92 11.32 -7.62
C LEU A 501 22.91 10.25 -7.12
N GLY A 502 23.39 10.41 -5.89
CA GLY A 502 24.09 9.33 -5.18
C GLY A 502 23.11 8.58 -4.28
N VAL A 503 23.24 7.25 -4.16
CA VAL A 503 22.38 6.50 -3.24
C VAL A 503 22.86 6.66 -1.80
N ASP A 504 21.93 6.96 -0.90
CA ASP A 504 22.19 7.17 0.51
C ASP A 504 22.25 5.84 1.28
N VAL A 505 23.31 5.04 1.04
CA VAL A 505 23.54 3.76 1.73
C VAL A 505 24.33 3.91 3.05
N GLY A 506 24.79 5.12 3.37
CA GLY A 506 25.51 5.46 4.60
C GLY A 506 27.02 5.19 4.53
N ALA A 507 27.81 5.92 5.32
CA ALA A 507 29.27 5.87 5.27
C ALA A 507 29.86 4.47 5.59
N VAL A 508 29.14 3.64 6.35
CA VAL A 508 29.55 2.24 6.68
C VAL A 508 29.46 1.32 5.45
N PHE A 509 28.61 1.65 4.49
CA PHE A 509 28.56 1.00 3.17
C PHE A 509 29.29 1.84 2.10
N GLU A 510 30.18 2.73 2.54
CA GLU A 510 30.99 3.59 1.66
C GLU A 510 30.13 4.55 0.81
N GLY A 511 28.94 4.91 1.30
CA GLY A 511 28.15 6.02 0.75
C GLY A 511 28.81 7.37 1.04
N LEU A 512 28.57 8.35 0.16
CA LEU A 512 28.88 9.75 0.48
C LEU A 512 27.93 10.20 1.58
N GLY A 513 28.47 10.66 2.72
CA GLY A 513 27.62 11.27 3.76
C GLY A 513 26.99 12.56 3.25
N SER A 514 25.86 12.98 3.85
CA SER A 514 25.22 14.26 3.49
C SER A 514 26.19 15.45 3.63
N ASP A 515 27.13 15.38 4.57
CA ASP A 515 28.15 16.41 4.81
C ASP A 515 29.20 16.52 3.68
N ASP A 516 29.37 15.47 2.86
CA ASP A 516 30.33 15.42 1.74
C ASP A 516 29.70 15.71 0.36
N LEU A 517 28.39 15.97 0.32
CA LEU A 517 27.68 16.26 -0.93
C LEU A 517 28.26 17.50 -1.63
N ALA A 518 28.62 18.52 -0.84
CA ALA A 518 29.21 19.76 -1.33
C ALA A 518 30.54 19.49 -2.05
N GLY A 519 30.54 19.66 -3.37
CA GLY A 519 31.69 19.46 -4.23
C GLY A 519 31.84 18.05 -4.80
N SER A 520 31.05 17.05 -4.34
CA SER A 520 31.04 15.70 -4.94
C SER A 520 30.72 15.70 -6.44
N GLY A 521 30.06 16.75 -6.94
CA GLY A 521 29.58 16.81 -8.32
C GLY A 521 28.20 16.18 -8.50
N LEU A 522 27.60 15.62 -7.45
CA LEU A 522 26.19 15.21 -7.41
C LEU A 522 25.27 16.42 -7.17
N ASP A 523 24.02 16.29 -7.62
CA ASP A 523 22.96 17.29 -7.43
C ASP A 523 22.08 16.99 -6.19
N GLY A 524 22.18 15.78 -5.64
CA GLY A 524 21.47 15.36 -4.45
C GLY A 524 21.76 13.91 -4.09
N LEU A 525 21.15 13.45 -3.00
CA LEU A 525 21.14 12.05 -2.61
C LEU A 525 19.76 11.44 -2.84
N MET A 526 19.70 10.12 -3.03
CA MET A 526 18.47 9.36 -3.12
C MET A 526 18.38 8.43 -1.91
N GLY A 527 17.31 8.53 -1.11
CA GLY A 527 17.10 7.62 0.01
C GLY A 527 17.04 6.15 -0.45
N PHE A 528 17.45 5.22 0.40
CA PHE A 528 17.43 3.79 0.08
C PHE A 528 17.06 2.93 1.30
N PRO A 529 15.84 3.08 1.84
CA PRO A 529 15.44 2.32 3.02
C PRO A 529 15.55 0.80 2.74
N PRO A 530 16.00 0.00 3.72
CA PRO A 530 16.09 0.36 5.14
C PRO A 530 17.36 1.10 5.56
N HIS A 531 18.30 1.36 4.65
CA HIS A 531 19.55 2.05 4.98
C HIS A 531 19.32 3.48 5.49
N ASN A 532 20.13 3.93 6.45
CA ASN A 532 20.09 5.27 7.05
C ASN A 532 18.77 5.69 7.70
N HIS A 533 17.92 4.72 8.04
CA HIS A 533 16.74 4.93 8.86
C HIS A 533 16.96 4.46 10.30
N GLU A 534 16.20 5.07 11.21
CA GLU A 534 16.11 4.57 12.58
C GLU A 534 15.53 3.16 12.59
N TRP A 535 16.07 2.31 13.45
CA TRP A 535 15.62 0.93 13.59
C TRP A 535 15.35 0.61 15.05
N HIS A 536 14.32 -0.20 15.27
CA HIS A 536 13.91 -0.68 16.58
C HIS A 536 13.80 -2.20 16.54
N TRP A 537 14.25 -2.87 17.60
CA TRP A 537 14.05 -4.30 17.74
C TRP A 537 12.55 -4.62 17.86
N GLN A 538 12.09 -5.58 17.07
CA GLN A 538 10.81 -6.23 17.34
C GLN A 538 11.03 -7.30 18.40
N GLU A 539 10.28 -7.22 19.51
CA GLU A 539 10.34 -8.29 20.52
C GLU A 539 9.82 -9.61 19.92
N ARG A 540 10.62 -10.67 19.99
CA ARG A 540 10.28 -12.01 19.47
C ARG A 540 9.20 -12.73 20.29
N GLY A 541 8.98 -12.31 21.54
CA GLY A 541 8.05 -12.95 22.45
C GLY A 541 6.60 -12.87 21.93
N GLY A 542 5.97 -14.03 21.76
CA GLY A 542 4.59 -14.13 21.26
C GLY A 542 4.46 -14.41 19.76
N LEU A 543 5.53 -14.23 18.97
CA LEU A 543 5.50 -14.53 17.52
C LEU A 543 5.64 -16.02 17.19
N GLY A 544 6.02 -16.86 18.16
CA GLY A 544 6.26 -18.29 17.90
C GLY A 544 7.46 -18.54 16.98
N VAL A 545 8.51 -17.71 17.08
CA VAL A 545 9.73 -17.85 16.28
C VAL A 545 10.37 -19.22 16.51
N ARG A 546 10.78 -19.88 15.42
CA ARG A 546 11.40 -21.21 15.48
C ARG A 546 12.74 -21.21 16.25
N PRO A 547 13.11 -22.31 16.93
CA PRO A 547 14.33 -22.35 17.75
C PRO A 547 15.63 -22.12 16.98
N GLU A 548 15.68 -22.47 15.70
CA GLU A 548 16.89 -22.36 14.85
C GLU A 548 17.06 -20.96 14.23
N PHE A 549 16.17 -20.01 14.51
CA PHE A 549 16.22 -18.68 13.90
C PHE A 549 17.33 -17.80 14.49
N GLU A 550 18.30 -17.44 13.65
CA GLU A 550 19.45 -16.60 13.96
C GLU A 550 19.33 -15.17 13.40
N GLY A 551 18.29 -14.90 12.61
CA GLY A 551 18.06 -13.60 11.97
C GLY A 551 17.70 -12.45 12.90
N ARG A 552 17.47 -11.28 12.33
CA ARG A 552 17.02 -10.07 13.03
C ARG A 552 15.56 -9.80 12.67
N ILE A 553 14.77 -9.45 13.68
CA ILE A 553 13.39 -8.98 13.50
C ILE A 553 13.35 -7.54 14.00
N LEU A 554 13.03 -6.63 13.10
CA LEU A 554 13.03 -5.18 13.25
C LEU A 554 11.60 -4.67 13.06
N SER A 555 11.24 -3.57 13.71
CA SER A 555 9.90 -2.98 13.60
C SER A 555 9.78 -2.08 12.38
N TYR A 556 8.98 -2.48 11.39
CA TYR A 556 8.68 -1.66 10.21
C TYR A 556 7.98 -0.35 10.60
N ARG A 557 6.98 -0.44 11.48
CA ARG A 557 6.24 0.72 11.99
C ARG A 557 7.16 1.70 12.72
N GLY A 558 8.07 1.22 13.56
CA GLY A 558 9.05 2.08 14.24
C GLY A 558 9.95 2.85 13.26
N MET A 559 10.44 2.20 12.20
CA MET A 559 11.17 2.88 11.12
C MET A 559 10.31 3.93 10.42
N ALA A 560 9.08 3.57 10.04
CA ALA A 560 8.17 4.47 9.35
C ALA A 560 7.82 5.70 10.22
N ASP A 561 7.64 5.52 11.53
CA ASP A 561 7.37 6.62 12.47
C ASP A 561 8.56 7.58 12.58
N GLY A 562 9.78 7.05 12.68
CA GLY A 562 11.00 7.87 12.64
C GLY A 562 11.16 8.62 11.32
N ALA A 563 10.86 7.95 10.20
CA ALA A 563 10.91 8.55 8.86
C ALA A 563 9.88 9.67 8.68
N VAL A 564 8.62 9.42 9.03
CA VAL A 564 7.52 10.40 9.00
C VAL A 564 7.83 11.60 9.88
N SER A 565 8.38 11.37 11.08
CA SER A 565 8.75 12.46 11.99
C SER A 565 9.80 13.37 11.37
N ARG A 566 10.81 12.81 10.69
CA ARG A 566 11.84 13.57 9.99
C ARG A 566 11.28 14.28 8.74
N LEU A 567 10.42 13.61 7.97
CA LEU A 567 9.79 14.19 6.79
C LEU A 567 8.90 15.40 7.10
N ARG A 568 8.39 15.54 8.34
CA ARG A 568 7.57 16.68 8.78
C ARG A 568 8.38 17.92 9.15
N LEU A 569 9.69 17.80 9.29
CA LEU A 569 10.55 18.97 9.52
C LEU A 569 10.48 19.93 8.30
N PRO A 570 10.63 21.24 8.49
CA PRO A 570 10.58 22.21 7.39
C PRO A 570 11.52 21.86 6.22
N GLU A 571 12.74 21.44 6.55
CA GLU A 571 13.78 20.98 5.64
C GLU A 571 13.60 19.54 5.14
N GLY A 572 12.70 18.75 5.74
CA GLY A 572 12.54 17.33 5.46
C GLY A 572 13.84 16.55 5.66
N TYR A 573 14.33 15.89 4.60
CA TYR A 573 15.63 15.22 4.59
C TYR A 573 16.78 16.08 4.05
N GLY A 574 16.58 17.38 3.82
CA GLY A 574 17.57 18.26 3.21
C GLY A 574 17.79 17.88 1.73
N ASP A 575 19.03 17.55 1.37
CA ASP A 575 19.42 17.23 -0.01
C ASP A 575 19.10 15.78 -0.44
N VAL A 576 18.44 14.99 0.41
CA VAL A 576 18.01 13.63 0.08
C VAL A 576 16.59 13.65 -0.48
N VAL A 577 16.43 13.17 -1.71
CA VAL A 577 15.11 12.92 -2.31
C VAL A 577 14.42 11.84 -1.48
N PRO A 578 13.20 12.10 -0.97
CA PRO A 578 12.47 11.13 -0.15
C PRO A 578 12.28 9.79 -0.88
N THR A 579 12.60 8.71 -0.18
CA THR A 579 12.36 7.34 -0.63
C THR A 579 11.64 6.58 0.48
N VAL A 580 10.61 5.82 0.12
CA VAL A 580 9.89 4.93 1.04
C VAL A 580 10.12 3.47 0.64
N MET A 581 9.79 2.52 1.53
CA MET A 581 9.96 1.10 1.27
C MET A 581 8.67 0.34 1.55
N ALA A 582 8.24 -0.53 0.63
CA ALA A 582 7.01 -1.31 0.78
C ALA A 582 7.11 -2.31 1.94
N GLY A 583 8.25 -2.99 2.06
CA GLY A 583 8.58 -3.94 3.11
C GLY A 583 10.01 -4.41 2.94
N PHE A 584 10.53 -5.21 3.87
CA PHE A 584 11.82 -5.87 3.67
C PHE A 584 11.93 -7.13 4.52
N ASP A 585 12.18 -8.25 3.85
CA ASP A 585 12.37 -9.58 4.39
C ASP A 585 13.16 -10.41 3.38
N ASN A 586 14.43 -10.69 3.72
CA ASN A 586 15.33 -11.46 2.87
C ASN A 586 15.45 -12.94 3.25
N THR A 587 14.43 -13.53 3.92
CA THR A 587 14.36 -14.98 4.21
C THR A 587 14.53 -15.84 2.96
N ALA A 588 14.04 -15.41 1.80
CA ALA A 588 14.25 -16.13 0.54
C ALA A 588 15.73 -16.38 0.21
N ARG A 589 16.61 -15.44 0.54
CA ARG A 589 18.06 -15.55 0.33
C ARG A 589 18.78 -16.15 1.55
N ARG A 590 18.41 -15.72 2.76
CA ARG A 590 19.18 -16.00 4.00
C ARG A 590 18.60 -17.06 4.92
N GLN A 591 17.41 -17.56 4.63
CA GLN A 591 16.75 -18.67 5.34
C GLN A 591 16.64 -18.40 6.85
N LEU A 592 17.51 -19.01 7.68
CA LEU A 592 17.47 -18.90 9.14
C LEU A 592 18.14 -17.64 9.69
N ALA A 593 18.90 -16.90 8.88
CA ALA A 593 19.61 -15.68 9.29
C ALA A 593 19.20 -14.40 8.51
N PRO A 594 17.91 -14.12 8.33
CA PRO A 594 17.44 -12.96 7.57
C PRO A 594 17.47 -11.67 8.39
N ASP A 595 17.35 -10.54 7.72
CA ASP A 595 16.87 -9.29 8.31
C ASP A 595 15.40 -9.12 7.89
N ILE A 596 14.48 -9.05 8.86
CA ILE A 596 13.03 -8.96 8.65
C ILE A 596 12.50 -7.68 9.28
N TRP A 597 11.76 -6.88 8.51
CA TRP A 597 10.99 -5.73 8.98
C TRP A 597 9.54 -6.14 9.23
N TYR A 598 9.30 -6.64 10.44
CA TYR A 598 8.00 -7.11 10.91
C TYR A 598 6.98 -5.98 10.96
N GLY A 599 5.75 -6.27 10.52
CA GLY A 599 4.69 -5.27 10.45
C GLY A 599 4.67 -4.47 9.17
N ALA A 600 5.42 -4.87 8.13
CA ALA A 600 5.30 -4.26 6.80
C ALA A 600 3.91 -4.53 6.21
N ASN A 601 3.13 -3.47 6.05
CA ASN A 601 1.74 -3.54 5.60
C ASN A 601 1.36 -2.29 4.76
N PRO A 602 0.32 -2.40 3.92
CA PRO A 602 -0.10 -1.30 3.04
C PRO A 602 -0.54 -0.02 3.76
N PHE A 603 -1.04 -0.10 4.99
CA PHE A 603 -1.57 1.05 5.73
C PHE A 603 -0.44 1.94 6.26
N THR A 604 0.50 1.36 6.99
CA THR A 604 1.72 2.06 7.45
C THR A 604 2.51 2.60 6.26
N PHE A 605 2.63 1.80 5.18
CA PHE A 605 3.26 2.23 3.93
C PHE A 605 2.57 3.47 3.33
N ARG A 606 1.23 3.46 3.22
CA ARG A 606 0.46 4.59 2.67
C ARG A 606 0.70 5.87 3.47
N ARG A 607 0.72 5.79 4.80
CA ARG A 607 1.02 6.92 5.69
C ARG A 607 2.42 7.49 5.44
N TRP A 608 3.41 6.61 5.32
CA TRP A 608 4.78 7.03 5.05
C TRP A 608 4.92 7.64 3.65
N LEU A 609 4.31 7.03 2.63
CA LEU A 609 4.29 7.52 1.26
C LEU A 609 3.60 8.90 1.15
N ASP A 610 2.44 9.08 1.79
CA ASP A 610 1.72 10.36 1.79
C ASP A 610 2.57 11.48 2.39
N GLU A 611 3.23 11.24 3.52
CA GLU A 611 4.12 12.23 4.13
C GLU A 611 5.36 12.49 3.27
N ALA A 612 5.94 11.45 2.63
CA ALA A 612 7.05 11.62 1.70
C ALA A 612 6.65 12.49 0.50
N ALA A 613 5.45 12.29 -0.05
CA ALA A 613 4.91 13.08 -1.15
C ALA A 613 4.66 14.54 -0.73
N ARG A 614 4.04 14.77 0.43
CA ARG A 614 3.85 16.13 0.99
C ARG A 614 5.17 16.84 1.24
N SER A 615 6.16 16.11 1.77
CA SER A 615 7.51 16.62 1.99
C SER A 615 8.16 17.01 0.66
N ALA A 616 8.15 16.12 -0.34
CA ALA A 616 8.69 16.40 -1.67
C ALA A 616 8.05 17.64 -2.32
N VAL A 617 6.73 17.79 -2.23
CA VAL A 617 6.00 18.97 -2.74
C VAL A 617 6.42 20.25 -1.99
N ARG A 618 6.61 20.16 -0.67
CA ARG A 618 6.99 21.29 0.17
C ARG A 618 8.42 21.78 -0.09
N VAL A 619 9.38 20.85 -0.23
CA VAL A 619 10.81 21.19 -0.34
C VAL A 619 11.27 21.41 -1.77
N SER A 620 10.64 20.76 -2.76
CA SER A 620 11.07 20.88 -4.16
C SER A 620 10.65 22.22 -4.77
N SER A 621 11.57 22.87 -5.48
CA SER A 621 11.29 24.04 -6.32
C SER A 621 10.82 23.70 -7.75
N GLY A 622 10.91 22.42 -8.16
CA GLY A 622 10.67 21.96 -9.54
C GLY A 622 9.64 20.84 -9.65
N ASP A 623 10.04 19.64 -10.05
CA ASP A 623 9.15 18.48 -10.16
C ASP A 623 9.34 17.59 -8.93
N PRO A 624 8.39 17.54 -7.98
CA PRO A 624 8.55 16.72 -6.78
C PRO A 624 8.51 15.23 -7.16
N VAL A 625 9.44 14.47 -6.60
CA VAL A 625 9.59 13.02 -6.84
C VAL A 625 9.73 12.33 -5.50
N VAL A 626 9.13 11.14 -5.40
CA VAL A 626 9.34 10.19 -4.31
C VAL A 626 9.72 8.85 -4.93
N PHE A 627 10.83 8.28 -4.48
CA PHE A 627 11.21 6.93 -4.90
C PHE A 627 10.58 5.87 -3.98
N VAL A 628 10.44 4.65 -4.48
CA VAL A 628 9.91 3.52 -3.68
C VAL A 628 10.80 2.29 -3.85
N ASN A 629 11.22 1.69 -2.74
CA ASN A 629 11.85 0.37 -2.70
C ASN A 629 10.80 -0.71 -2.41
N ALA A 630 10.34 -1.51 -3.38
CA ALA A 630 10.55 -1.45 -4.82
C ALA A 630 9.28 -1.92 -5.54
N TRP A 631 9.28 -1.89 -6.88
CA TRP A 631 8.22 -2.52 -7.68
C TRP A 631 8.19 -4.03 -7.42
N ASN A 632 9.32 -4.72 -7.61
CA ASN A 632 9.40 -6.18 -7.70
C ASN A 632 10.65 -6.82 -7.05
N GLU A 633 11.15 -6.32 -5.91
CA GLU A 633 12.25 -6.99 -5.16
C GLU A 633 11.72 -8.19 -4.34
N TRP A 634 11.26 -9.24 -5.02
CA TRP A 634 10.56 -10.38 -4.40
C TRP A 634 11.39 -11.14 -3.36
N ALA A 635 12.69 -11.33 -3.60
CA ALA A 635 13.55 -12.06 -2.68
C ALA A 635 13.98 -11.24 -1.46
N GLU A 636 13.70 -9.94 -1.45
CA GLU A 636 13.83 -9.06 -0.28
C GLU A 636 12.45 -8.65 0.26
N GLY A 637 11.34 -9.16 -0.25
CA GLY A 637 9.99 -8.82 0.22
C GLY A 637 9.58 -7.36 0.00
N ALA A 638 10.38 -6.56 -0.72
CA ALA A 638 10.14 -5.15 -1.03
C ALA A 638 9.34 -5.01 -2.33
N VAL A 639 8.04 -5.33 -2.28
CA VAL A 639 7.21 -5.52 -3.48
C VAL A 639 5.94 -4.66 -3.43
N LEU A 640 5.73 -3.84 -4.46
CA LEU A 640 4.45 -3.17 -4.72
C LEU A 640 3.50 -4.02 -5.56
N GLU A 641 4.04 -4.93 -6.38
CA GLU A 641 3.22 -5.83 -7.20
C GLU A 641 2.20 -6.62 -6.37
N PRO A 642 1.05 -6.99 -6.96
CA PRO A 642 0.05 -7.76 -6.25
C PRO A 642 0.61 -9.08 -5.71
N THR A 643 0.40 -9.33 -4.42
CA THR A 643 0.81 -10.57 -3.73
C THR A 643 -0.41 -11.41 -3.34
N GLU A 644 -0.22 -12.69 -3.03
CA GLU A 644 -1.31 -13.51 -2.46
C GLU A 644 -1.74 -13.03 -1.06
N LYS A 645 -0.84 -12.39 -0.30
CA LYS A 645 -1.13 -11.88 1.05
C LYS A 645 -2.00 -10.63 0.99
N PHE A 646 -1.59 -9.63 0.21
CA PHE A 646 -2.19 -8.30 0.22
C PHE A 646 -2.97 -7.94 -1.04
N GLY A 647 -3.00 -8.81 -2.07
CA GLY A 647 -3.57 -8.46 -3.37
C GLY A 647 -2.94 -7.17 -3.90
N ALA A 648 -3.75 -6.32 -4.51
CA ALA A 648 -3.32 -5.01 -5.02
C ALA A 648 -3.27 -3.88 -3.97
N THR A 649 -3.41 -4.17 -2.67
CA THR A 649 -3.61 -3.11 -1.65
C THR A 649 -2.41 -2.14 -1.54
N TYR A 650 -1.18 -2.56 -1.85
CA TYR A 650 -0.03 -1.64 -1.96
C TYR A 650 -0.17 -0.69 -3.16
N LEU A 651 -0.67 -1.17 -4.30
CA LEU A 651 -0.97 -0.31 -5.45
C LEU A 651 -2.16 0.62 -5.16
N ASP A 652 -3.17 0.15 -4.41
CA ASP A 652 -4.26 1.01 -3.92
C ASP A 652 -3.73 2.13 -3.00
N ALA A 653 -2.73 1.83 -2.16
CA ALA A 653 -2.06 2.83 -1.34
C ALA A 653 -1.36 3.89 -2.20
N VAL A 654 -0.60 3.46 -3.22
CA VAL A 654 0.05 4.37 -4.18
C VAL A 654 -0.99 5.21 -4.92
N ALA A 655 -2.05 4.59 -5.44
CA ALA A 655 -3.15 5.25 -6.15
C ALA A 655 -3.80 6.34 -5.29
N SER A 656 -4.00 6.05 -4.00
CA SER A 656 -4.58 7.00 -3.06
C SER A 656 -3.74 8.26 -2.85
N VAL A 657 -2.42 8.20 -3.08
CA VAL A 657 -1.49 9.33 -2.90
C VAL A 657 -1.15 10.01 -4.23
N ALA A 658 -1.00 9.22 -5.30
CA ALA A 658 -0.49 9.69 -6.59
C ALA A 658 -1.57 10.35 -7.47
N HIS A 659 -2.81 9.85 -7.47
CA HIS A 659 -3.84 10.37 -8.37
C HIS A 659 -4.37 11.74 -7.92
N PRO A 660 -4.67 12.64 -8.88
CA PRO A 660 -5.52 13.77 -8.59
C PRO A 660 -6.89 13.22 -8.20
N ARG A 661 -7.28 13.43 -6.94
CA ARG A 661 -8.60 13.03 -6.45
C ARG A 661 -9.61 14.09 -6.94
N THR A 662 -10.09 13.95 -8.17
CA THR A 662 -11.03 14.90 -8.82
C THR A 662 -12.46 14.50 -8.57
#